data_AF-A0A3Q2YI08-F1
#
_entry.id   AF-A0A3Q2YI08-F1
#
_cell.length_a   1.000
_cell.length_b   1.000
_cell.length_c   1.000
_cell.angle_alpha   90.00
_cell.angle_beta   90.00
_cell.angle_gamma   90.00
#
_symmetry.space_group_name_H-M   'P 1'
#
loop_
_entity.id
_entity.type
_entity.pdbx_description
1 polymer ?
#
loop_
_entity_poly.entity_id
_entity_poly.type
_entity_poly.pdbx_seq_one_letter_code
_entity_poly.pdbx_strand_id
1 'polypeptide(L)'
;MTYLPTFSLTLLSPDLLNFKKGWMVKLDEQGQWKKSWFVLTDHSLRYYKDSIAEEASDLDGEIDLSTCYNVTEYQAQRNYGFQIQTQEGVYTLSAMTAGIRRNWIQAVMKNVRPSTAPDVASSTDDHASFSPLEGLVRPDVTQDSPSSETSSVERESTQGIIKSRARERRREGRSKTFDWAEFRPIAQALAQQRAQEAESLQADLGELERSRRREERRKRYESVTSSAMEHSSLKEGGRMDFQSTEKVPDSSGPQFLERHQKVEEVIEQHWRQVEKTPIREERRVPLPSTGSARETVELEHLLDNYKQGMEELKAQLEGCHQQLLDSNKHKQELELQLRTALEREQDIRAGYISPATCERGFAAMEESHQKVIDELHRKHQRELENLQEEKERLLAEETAATISAIEAMKNAHRNELERELDKARKANSNAENADMDEMRRGHEEELCSFQREIEVLSEQYSQKCLENAHLAQALEAERQALRQCQRENQELNAHNQELNNRLAAEITKMRSMTSEDGVGDTNTIQGKELYELEVMLRVKESEVQYLKQEINSLKDELQAAQRDKKYATDKYKDIYTELSIVKAKAERDLGRLRDQLQLAHEALGEPSLEQVDRGGGYDIMKSKSNPDILKMAAAAAKRSERTMRSKSLKEGLTPEQRLHLFENKDTKEF
;
A
#
# COMPACT_ATOMS: atom_id res chain seq x y z
N MET A 1 32.61 -46.87 16.55
CA MET A 1 32.51 -46.75 15.08
C MET A 1 31.05 -46.50 14.78
N THR A 2 30.58 -45.35 14.34
CA THR A 2 31.17 -44.34 13.44
C THR A 2 30.72 -42.94 13.91
N TYR A 3 31.70 -42.05 14.00
CA TYR A 3 31.54 -40.61 14.13
C TYR A 3 30.87 -40.05 12.88
N LEU A 4 29.87 -39.18 13.03
CA LEU A 4 29.64 -38.05 12.13
C LEU A 4 29.06 -36.86 12.93
N PRO A 5 29.39 -35.63 12.53
CA PRO A 5 29.68 -34.54 13.44
C PRO A 5 28.54 -33.52 13.51
N THR A 6 28.43 -32.91 14.68
CA THR A 6 27.84 -31.60 14.91
C THR A 6 28.43 -30.57 13.93
N PHE A 7 27.66 -30.16 12.92
CA PHE A 7 27.98 -28.94 12.18
C PHE A 7 27.53 -27.74 13.02
N SER A 8 28.52 -27.10 13.65
CA SER A 8 28.38 -25.80 14.29
C SER A 8 27.90 -24.76 13.28
N LEU A 9 26.81 -24.09 13.66
CA LEU A 9 26.40 -22.78 13.18
C LEU A 9 27.61 -21.85 13.03
N THR A 10 27.99 -21.54 11.79
CA THR A 10 28.74 -20.33 11.45
C THR A 10 27.75 -19.33 10.86
N LEU A 11 27.01 -18.68 11.77
CA LEU A 11 26.39 -17.39 11.51
C LEU A 11 27.50 -16.34 11.38
N LEU A 12 28.10 -16.26 10.18
CA LEU A 12 28.72 -15.02 9.70
C LEU A 12 27.57 -14.21 9.12
N SER A 13 27.17 -13.14 9.80
CA SER A 13 26.27 -12.13 9.26
C SER A 13 26.94 -11.48 8.04
N PRO A 14 26.44 -11.64 6.80
CA PRO A 14 26.84 -10.73 5.74
C PRO A 14 26.08 -9.43 5.99
N ASP A 15 26.81 -8.32 5.90
CA ASP A 15 26.32 -6.98 6.14
C ASP A 15 24.95 -6.73 5.48
N LEU A 16 23.98 -6.26 6.28
CA LEU A 16 22.62 -5.87 5.85
C LEU A 16 22.61 -4.69 4.85
N LEU A 17 23.73 -4.33 4.23
CA LEU A 17 23.88 -3.09 3.48
C LEU A 17 23.69 -3.23 1.96
N ASN A 18 23.57 -4.44 1.39
CA ASN A 18 23.62 -4.61 -0.06
C ASN A 18 22.49 -5.43 -0.72
N PHE A 19 21.43 -5.82 0.00
CA PHE A 19 20.31 -6.54 -0.61
C PHE A 19 19.35 -5.59 -1.33
N LYS A 20 19.52 -5.43 -2.65
CA LYS A 20 18.56 -4.72 -3.51
C LYS A 20 17.89 -5.71 -4.46
N LYS A 21 16.56 -5.78 -4.44
CA LYS A 21 15.77 -6.61 -5.36
C LYS A 21 14.75 -5.78 -6.13
N GLY A 22 14.36 -6.21 -7.32
CA GLY A 22 13.26 -5.58 -8.05
C GLY A 22 13.20 -5.90 -9.53
N TRP A 23 12.05 -5.57 -10.13
CA TRP A 23 11.83 -5.73 -11.57
C TRP A 23 12.59 -4.68 -12.37
N MET A 24 13.30 -5.14 -13.40
CA MET A 24 13.88 -4.29 -14.44
C MET A 24 13.80 -4.98 -15.78
N VAL A 25 14.17 -4.27 -16.83
CA VAL A 25 14.15 -4.78 -18.20
C VAL A 25 15.58 -4.81 -18.72
N LYS A 26 16.04 -5.98 -19.21
CA LYS A 26 17.36 -6.17 -19.81
C LYS A 26 17.23 -6.24 -21.32
N LEU A 27 18.19 -5.64 -22.01
CA LEU A 27 18.37 -5.86 -23.44
C LEU A 27 19.10 -7.19 -23.63
N ASP A 28 18.47 -8.13 -24.33
CA ASP A 28 19.10 -9.39 -24.70
C ASP A 28 20.04 -9.23 -25.92
N GLU A 29 20.72 -10.32 -26.27
CA GLU A 29 21.64 -10.36 -27.41
C GLU A 29 20.93 -10.19 -28.77
N GLN A 30 19.61 -10.39 -28.80
CA GLN A 30 18.76 -10.26 -29.99
C GLN A 30 18.20 -8.83 -30.12
N GLY A 31 18.55 -7.93 -29.20
CA GLY A 31 18.09 -6.54 -29.17
C GLY A 31 16.65 -6.37 -28.67
N GLN A 32 16.07 -7.39 -28.05
CA GLN A 32 14.76 -7.33 -27.41
C GLN A 32 14.87 -7.02 -25.92
N TRP A 33 13.87 -6.30 -25.42
CA TRP A 33 13.79 -5.89 -24.02
C TRP A 33 12.98 -6.91 -23.22
N LYS A 34 13.65 -7.71 -22.38
CA LYS A 34 13.03 -8.74 -21.54
C LYS A 34 12.92 -8.26 -20.09
N LYS A 35 11.72 -8.33 -19.53
CA LYS A 35 11.48 -8.03 -18.11
C LYS A 35 11.95 -9.22 -17.27
N SER A 36 12.79 -8.94 -16.28
CA SER A 36 13.35 -9.94 -15.37
C SER A 36 13.38 -9.40 -13.94
N TRP A 37 13.35 -10.31 -12.97
CA TRP A 37 13.47 -10.00 -11.56
C TRP A 37 14.95 -9.99 -11.17
N PHE A 38 15.47 -8.85 -10.72
CA PHE A 38 16.89 -8.68 -10.39
C PHE A 38 17.12 -8.74 -8.88
N VAL A 39 18.21 -9.38 -8.48
CA VAL A 39 18.64 -9.55 -7.10
C VAL A 39 20.13 -9.21 -7.02
N LEU A 40 20.45 -8.11 -6.33
CA LEU A 40 21.81 -7.70 -6.05
C LEU A 40 22.32 -8.46 -4.83
N THR A 41 23.50 -9.05 -5.00
CA THR A 41 24.29 -9.68 -3.95
C THR A 41 25.66 -9.03 -3.90
N ASP A 42 26.48 -9.41 -2.91
CA ASP A 42 27.75 -8.72 -2.59
C ASP A 42 28.72 -8.63 -3.78
N HIS A 43 28.72 -9.63 -4.67
CA HIS A 43 29.66 -9.70 -5.80
C HIS A 43 28.99 -9.92 -7.15
N SER A 44 27.66 -10.05 -7.20
CA SER A 44 26.97 -10.30 -8.47
C SER A 44 25.53 -9.82 -8.47
N LEU A 45 25.05 -9.52 -9.67
CA LEU A 45 23.68 -9.15 -9.96
C LEU A 45 23.01 -10.31 -10.70
N ARG A 46 22.19 -11.07 -9.97
CA ARG A 46 21.43 -12.21 -10.51
C ARG A 46 20.10 -11.76 -11.05
N TYR A 47 19.64 -12.40 -12.12
CA TYR A 47 18.30 -12.17 -12.65
C TYR A 47 17.54 -13.47 -12.94
N TYR A 48 16.24 -13.40 -12.67
CA TYR A 48 15.30 -14.51 -12.73
C TYR A 48 14.14 -14.14 -13.65
N LYS A 49 13.42 -15.15 -14.15
CA LYS A 49 12.22 -14.93 -14.96
C LYS A 49 11.11 -14.28 -14.14
N ASP A 50 10.96 -14.69 -12.89
CA ASP A 50 10.00 -14.17 -11.91
C ASP A 50 10.50 -14.41 -10.47
N SER A 51 9.71 -13.98 -9.49
CA SER A 51 10.02 -14.18 -8.07
C SER A 51 9.92 -15.65 -7.63
N ILE A 52 9.16 -16.49 -8.36
CA ILE A 52 8.99 -17.91 -8.03
C ILE A 52 10.26 -18.68 -8.45
N ALA A 53 10.85 -18.34 -9.59
CA ALA A 53 12.12 -18.85 -10.06
C ALA A 53 13.29 -18.49 -9.12
N GLU A 54 13.23 -17.35 -8.42
CA GLU A 54 14.18 -17.03 -7.34
C GLU A 54 14.10 -18.06 -6.20
N GLU A 55 12.89 -18.38 -5.72
CA GLU A 55 12.68 -19.35 -4.64
C GLU A 55 13.08 -20.77 -5.05
N ALA A 56 12.88 -21.13 -6.32
CA ALA A 56 13.31 -22.39 -6.89
C ALA A 56 14.80 -22.44 -7.27
N SER A 57 15.54 -21.33 -7.11
CA SER A 57 16.94 -21.17 -7.56
C SER A 57 17.17 -21.47 -9.06
N ASP A 58 16.14 -21.24 -9.89
CA ASP A 58 16.19 -21.40 -11.36
C ASP A 58 16.64 -20.10 -12.03
N LEU A 59 17.95 -19.97 -12.24
CA LEU A 59 18.62 -18.72 -12.64
C LEU A 59 18.59 -18.52 -14.17
N ASP A 60 18.07 -17.37 -14.62
CA ASP A 60 18.07 -16.98 -16.06
C ASP A 60 19.41 -16.33 -16.48
N GLY A 61 20.15 -15.78 -15.51
CA GLY A 61 21.56 -15.42 -15.67
C GLY A 61 22.12 -14.58 -14.53
N GLU A 62 23.44 -14.42 -14.52
CA GLU A 62 24.20 -13.68 -13.50
C GLU A 62 25.18 -12.73 -14.19
N ILE A 63 25.25 -11.50 -13.66
CA ILE A 63 26.25 -10.51 -14.05
C ILE A 63 27.23 -10.42 -12.90
N ASP A 64 28.47 -10.87 -13.13
CA ASP A 64 29.54 -10.75 -12.14
C ASP A 64 29.94 -9.27 -11.99
N LEU A 65 29.75 -8.73 -10.79
CA LEU A 65 30.08 -7.35 -10.47
C LEU A 65 31.53 -7.20 -9.98
N SER A 66 32.21 -8.29 -9.66
CA SER A 66 33.64 -8.24 -9.27
C SER A 66 34.53 -7.74 -10.41
N THR A 67 34.13 -7.95 -11.66
CA THR A 67 34.82 -7.51 -12.87
C THR A 67 34.24 -6.22 -13.46
N CYS A 68 33.25 -5.61 -12.79
CA CYS A 68 32.65 -4.35 -13.23
C CYS A 68 33.61 -3.18 -12.96
N TYR A 69 33.91 -2.38 -13.99
CA TYR A 69 34.78 -1.20 -13.85
C TYR A 69 34.01 0.12 -14.01
N ASN A 70 32.82 0.11 -14.63
CA ASN A 70 32.04 1.31 -14.83
C ASN A 70 30.54 1.04 -14.99
N VAL A 71 29.72 2.00 -14.56
CA VAL A 71 28.27 1.99 -14.76
C VAL A 71 27.86 3.37 -15.28
N THR A 72 27.29 3.42 -16.49
CA THR A 72 26.93 4.69 -17.16
C THR A 72 25.43 4.79 -17.42
N GLU A 73 24.90 6.01 -17.43
CA GLU A 73 23.51 6.22 -17.84
C GLU A 73 23.35 5.99 -19.35
N TYR A 74 22.24 5.34 -19.74
CA TYR A 74 21.93 5.03 -21.12
C TYR A 74 20.53 5.54 -21.47
N GLN A 75 20.39 6.24 -22.59
CA GLN A 75 19.10 6.77 -23.04
C GLN A 75 18.33 5.66 -23.78
N ALA A 76 17.42 4.97 -23.07
CA ALA A 76 16.55 3.97 -23.67
C ALA A 76 15.26 4.60 -24.21
N GLN A 77 14.67 3.99 -25.24
CA GLN A 77 13.57 4.59 -26.03
C GLN A 77 12.30 4.93 -25.23
N ARG A 78 11.99 4.15 -24.19
CA ARG A 78 10.74 4.31 -23.41
C ARG A 78 10.95 4.35 -21.89
N ASN A 79 12.16 4.07 -21.42
CA ASN A 79 12.47 3.88 -20.00
C ASN A 79 13.85 4.47 -19.68
N TYR A 80 14.20 4.52 -18.40
CA TYR A 80 15.47 5.08 -17.93
C TYR A 80 16.56 4.01 -17.89
N GLY A 81 17.36 3.96 -18.95
CA GLY A 81 18.40 2.97 -19.16
C GLY A 81 19.71 3.25 -18.42
N PHE A 82 20.48 2.21 -18.17
CA PHE A 82 21.86 2.28 -17.73
C PHE A 82 22.64 1.05 -18.20
N GLN A 83 23.95 1.19 -18.31
CA GLN A 83 24.86 0.15 -18.79
C GLN A 83 25.86 -0.22 -17.71
N ILE A 84 26.00 -1.51 -17.46
CA ILE A 84 27.02 -2.07 -16.58
C ILE A 84 28.12 -2.61 -17.49
N GLN A 85 29.33 -2.06 -17.34
CA GLN A 85 30.50 -2.44 -18.12
C GLN A 85 31.37 -3.38 -17.28
N THR A 86 31.43 -4.63 -17.70
CA THR A 86 32.22 -5.70 -17.09
C THR A 86 33.31 -6.17 -18.04
N GLN A 87 34.21 -7.03 -17.57
CA GLN A 87 35.19 -7.68 -18.44
C GLN A 87 34.53 -8.63 -19.46
N GLU A 88 33.36 -9.20 -19.13
CA GLU A 88 32.61 -10.12 -19.99
C GLU A 88 31.79 -9.40 -21.07
N GLY A 89 31.42 -8.15 -20.83
CA GLY A 89 30.67 -7.35 -21.80
C GLY A 89 29.92 -6.18 -21.19
N VAL A 90 29.10 -5.54 -22.04
CA VAL A 90 28.25 -4.41 -21.66
C VAL A 90 26.80 -4.87 -21.53
N TYR A 91 26.28 -4.84 -20.32
CA TYR A 91 24.89 -5.19 -20.05
C TYR A 91 24.03 -3.93 -20.00
N THR A 92 23.04 -3.84 -20.90
CA THR A 92 22.11 -2.71 -20.96
C THR A 92 20.83 -3.06 -20.21
N LEU A 93 20.54 -2.32 -19.14
CA LEU A 93 19.36 -2.48 -18.31
C LEU A 93 18.52 -1.21 -18.32
N SER A 94 17.24 -1.31 -18.01
CA SER A 94 16.35 -0.18 -17.95
C SER A 94 15.33 -0.27 -16.83
N ALA A 95 15.13 0.86 -16.16
CA ALA A 95 14.17 1.03 -15.08
C ALA A 95 12.98 1.88 -15.52
N MET A 96 11.82 1.65 -14.91
CA MET A 96 10.58 2.39 -15.21
C MET A 96 10.68 3.88 -14.87
N THR A 97 11.48 4.25 -13.86
CA THR A 97 11.64 5.64 -13.42
C THR A 97 13.11 6.01 -13.25
N ALA A 98 13.43 7.30 -13.42
CA ALA A 98 14.78 7.84 -13.22
C ALA A 98 15.28 7.67 -11.79
N GLY A 99 14.37 7.63 -10.80
CA GLY A 99 14.70 7.38 -9.39
C GLY A 99 15.17 5.94 -9.19
N ILE A 100 14.44 4.97 -9.75
CA ILE A 100 14.82 3.55 -9.68
C ILE A 100 16.16 3.32 -10.40
N ARG A 101 16.36 3.91 -11.58
CA ARG A 101 17.65 3.87 -12.29
C ARG A 101 18.80 4.36 -11.41
N ARG A 102 18.72 5.58 -10.89
CA ARG A 102 19.78 6.17 -10.04
C ARG A 102 20.07 5.31 -8.82
N ASN A 103 19.02 4.75 -8.21
CA ASN A 103 19.19 3.88 -7.05
C ASN A 103 19.89 2.56 -7.40
N TRP A 104 19.58 1.94 -8.54
CA TRP A 104 20.28 0.75 -9.01
C TRP A 104 21.74 1.04 -9.40
N ILE A 105 22.02 2.13 -10.11
CA ILE A 105 23.40 2.54 -10.42
C ILE A 105 24.21 2.70 -9.13
N GLN A 106 23.66 3.40 -8.13
CA GLN A 106 24.32 3.58 -6.84
C GLN A 106 24.53 2.26 -6.10
N ALA A 107 23.56 1.36 -6.12
CA ALA A 107 23.67 0.06 -5.46
C ALA A 107 24.76 -0.80 -6.10
N VAL A 108 24.80 -0.86 -7.44
CA VAL A 108 25.86 -1.57 -8.18
C VAL A 108 27.22 -0.94 -7.90
N MET A 109 27.38 0.38 -8.04
CA MET A 109 28.65 1.06 -7.79
C MET A 109 29.16 0.93 -6.34
N LYS A 110 28.26 0.78 -5.36
CA LYS A 110 28.62 0.52 -3.96
C LYS A 110 29.15 -0.91 -3.75
N ASN A 111 28.63 -1.89 -4.48
CA ASN A 111 29.09 -3.28 -4.40
C ASN A 111 30.42 -3.51 -5.15
N VAL A 112 30.69 -2.70 -6.18
CA VAL A 112 31.93 -2.76 -6.98
C VAL A 112 33.16 -2.22 -6.25
N ARG A 113 32.99 -1.44 -5.17
CA ARG A 113 34.13 -0.95 -4.36
C ARG A 113 34.36 -1.89 -3.18
N PRO A 114 35.49 -2.62 -3.12
CA PRO A 114 35.84 -3.36 -1.92
C PRO A 114 36.03 -2.38 -0.76
N SER A 115 35.44 -2.69 0.38
CA SER A 115 35.81 -2.12 1.67
C SER A 115 37.21 -2.63 2.03
N THR A 116 38.26 -2.06 1.43
CA THR A 116 39.64 -2.28 1.85
C THR A 116 39.98 -1.24 2.90
N ALA A 117 40.00 -1.64 4.17
CA ALA A 117 40.58 -0.85 5.25
C ALA A 117 42.08 -0.63 4.98
N PRO A 118 42.65 0.55 5.31
CA PRO A 118 44.10 0.71 5.22
C PRO A 118 44.72 -0.05 6.40
N ASP A 119 45.49 -1.08 6.09
CA ASP A 119 46.27 -1.83 7.06
C ASP A 119 47.44 -0.96 7.56
N VAL A 120 47.49 -0.74 8.87
CA VAL A 120 48.51 0.06 9.57
C VAL A 120 49.42 -0.93 10.30
N ALA A 121 50.46 -1.43 9.62
CA ALA A 121 51.75 -1.79 10.21
C ALA A 121 52.67 -2.44 9.16
N SER A 122 53.42 -1.62 8.43
CA SER A 122 54.77 -2.00 7.99
C SER A 122 55.67 -0.76 8.05
N SER A 123 56.28 -0.55 9.21
CA SER A 123 57.45 0.31 9.33
C SER A 123 58.70 -0.54 9.16
N THR A 124 59.59 -0.15 8.25
CA THR A 124 61.01 0.03 8.56
C THR A 124 61.66 0.84 7.43
N ASP A 125 62.37 1.88 7.84
CA ASP A 125 63.26 2.70 7.04
C ASP A 125 64.32 1.86 6.31
N ASP A 126 64.72 2.28 5.11
CA ASP A 126 66.13 2.60 4.93
C ASP A 126 66.40 3.53 3.74
N HIS A 127 67.41 4.38 3.96
CA HIS A 127 67.87 5.49 3.14
C HIS A 127 68.55 5.05 1.82
N ALA A 128 68.40 5.85 0.75
CA ALA A 128 69.52 6.52 0.05
C ALA A 128 69.27 6.80 -1.46
N SER A 129 69.66 8.03 -1.84
CA SER A 129 70.37 8.43 -3.07
C SER A 129 69.62 8.74 -4.39
N PHE A 130 69.64 10.05 -4.68
CA PHE A 130 70.10 10.75 -5.90
C PHE A 130 69.45 10.52 -7.30
N SER A 131 68.93 11.65 -7.83
CA SER A 131 68.61 12.15 -9.20
C SER A 131 69.58 11.76 -10.35
N PRO A 132 69.42 12.18 -11.66
CA PRO A 132 68.56 13.26 -12.24
C PRO A 132 67.92 13.06 -13.66
N LEU A 133 66.93 13.93 -13.96
CA LEU A 133 66.71 14.82 -15.15
C LEU A 133 66.91 14.36 -16.62
N GLU A 134 65.88 14.59 -17.47
CA GLU A 134 65.82 15.34 -18.78
C GLU A 134 64.61 14.87 -19.61
N GLY A 135 63.83 15.67 -20.34
CA GLY A 135 63.80 17.10 -20.62
C GLY A 135 62.77 17.45 -21.72
N LEU A 136 62.23 18.68 -21.65
CA LEU A 136 61.79 19.57 -22.76
C LEU A 136 60.43 19.25 -23.45
N VAL A 137 59.49 20.19 -23.67
CA VAL A 137 59.60 21.61 -24.06
C VAL A 137 58.39 22.42 -23.55
N ARG A 138 58.65 23.62 -22.99
CA ARG A 138 57.75 24.79 -22.99
C ARG A 138 58.41 25.85 -23.90
N PRO A 139 57.65 26.83 -24.39
CA PRO A 139 58.04 28.17 -24.01
C PRO A 139 56.87 29.06 -23.56
N ASP A 140 57.30 30.02 -22.78
CA ASP A 140 56.61 31.07 -22.03
C ASP A 140 56.82 32.40 -22.76
N VAL A 141 55.80 33.25 -22.89
CA VAL A 141 55.99 34.72 -23.02
C VAL A 141 54.82 35.46 -22.39
N THR A 142 55.21 36.39 -21.53
CA THR A 142 54.54 37.43 -20.74
C THR A 142 53.66 38.42 -21.53
N GLN A 143 52.72 39.08 -20.83
CA GLN A 143 52.55 40.56 -20.71
C GLN A 143 51.06 40.98 -20.48
N ASP A 144 50.89 41.76 -19.41
CA ASP A 144 50.08 42.98 -19.25
C ASP A 144 48.53 42.99 -19.37
N SER A 145 47.90 43.29 -18.23
CA SER A 145 46.68 44.13 -18.09
C SER A 145 47.03 45.59 -18.45
N PRO A 146 46.11 46.54 -18.82
CA PRO A 146 44.81 46.76 -18.18
C PRO A 146 43.66 47.40 -19.01
N SER A 147 42.51 47.46 -18.32
CA SER A 147 41.28 48.26 -18.42
C SER A 147 41.15 49.47 -19.37
N SER A 148 39.91 49.72 -19.83
CA SER A 148 39.24 51.04 -19.82
C SER A 148 37.70 50.87 -20.00
N GLU A 149 36.89 51.28 -19.01
CA GLU A 149 36.05 52.52 -18.96
C GLU A 149 34.67 52.32 -19.62
N THR A 150 33.51 52.70 -19.08
CA THR A 150 33.12 54.03 -18.59
C THR A 150 32.00 54.03 -17.51
N SER A 151 32.22 54.82 -16.46
CA SER A 151 31.33 55.74 -15.70
C SER A 151 29.79 55.59 -15.67
N SER A 152 29.18 55.72 -14.47
CA SER A 152 28.53 56.99 -14.05
C SER A 152 27.94 56.97 -12.60
N VAL A 153 28.45 57.91 -11.78
CA VAL A 153 27.77 58.78 -10.78
C VAL A 153 27.22 58.11 -9.47
N GLU A 154 27.90 58.26 -8.31
CA GLU A 154 27.74 59.30 -7.25
C GLU A 154 26.44 59.13 -6.42
N ARG A 155 26.34 59.07 -5.08
CA ARG A 155 27.00 59.63 -3.86
C ARG A 155 26.67 58.71 -2.66
N GLU A 156 27.56 58.38 -1.72
CA GLU A 156 28.19 59.17 -0.63
C GLU A 156 27.28 59.55 0.55
N SER A 157 27.58 58.99 1.73
CA SER A 157 27.67 59.60 3.08
C SER A 157 27.40 58.53 4.17
N THR A 158 28.41 57.88 4.77
CA THR A 158 29.36 58.30 5.85
C THR A 158 28.79 58.31 7.28
N GLN A 159 29.67 57.86 8.20
CA GLN A 159 29.69 57.95 9.68
C GLN A 159 29.09 56.76 10.45
N GLY A 160 29.76 56.12 11.41
CA GLY A 160 31.10 56.34 11.97
C GLY A 160 31.39 55.43 13.17
N ILE A 161 32.44 54.60 13.05
CA ILE A 161 33.51 54.25 14.01
C ILE A 161 33.30 54.62 15.49
N ILE A 162 33.40 53.64 16.42
CA ILE A 162 34.45 53.56 17.49
C ILE A 162 34.84 52.10 17.76
N LYS A 163 36.13 51.93 18.08
CA LYS A 163 37.01 50.76 18.10
C LYS A 163 37.10 50.04 19.47
N SER A 164 37.10 48.71 19.40
CA SER A 164 38.00 47.72 20.05
C SER A 164 38.60 47.92 21.46
N ARG A 165 38.36 46.93 22.34
CA ARG A 165 39.29 46.17 23.22
C ARG A 165 38.41 45.17 24.01
N ALA A 166 38.73 43.91 24.30
CA ALA A 166 40.01 43.29 24.54
C ALA A 166 39.90 41.78 24.24
N ARG A 167 41.01 41.22 23.77
CA ARG A 167 41.24 39.78 23.70
C ARG A 167 41.57 39.28 25.10
N GLU A 168 41.29 37.99 25.31
CA GLU A 168 42.06 37.08 26.17
C GLU A 168 41.63 36.94 27.64
N ARG A 169 40.73 35.97 27.91
CA ARG A 169 41.01 34.85 28.84
C ARG A 169 40.25 33.58 28.41
N ARG A 170 41.03 32.63 27.88
CA ARG A 170 40.97 31.16 28.01
C ARG A 170 39.80 30.37 27.41
N ARG A 171 40.22 29.30 26.71
CA ARG A 171 39.50 28.28 25.95
C ARG A 171 38.88 27.23 26.89
N GLU A 172 37.72 26.70 26.53
CA GLU A 172 37.42 25.25 26.38
C GLU A 172 36.00 25.08 25.81
N GLY A 173 35.76 24.10 24.93
CA GLY A 173 34.41 23.70 24.52
C GLY A 173 34.03 23.91 23.05
N ARG A 174 34.39 22.94 22.20
CA ARG A 174 33.71 22.66 20.93
C ARG A 174 32.27 22.20 21.21
N SER A 175 31.28 22.69 20.46
CA SER A 175 30.13 21.89 20.00
C SER A 175 29.60 22.41 18.66
N LYS A 176 29.50 21.47 17.72
CA LYS A 176 29.11 21.54 16.31
C LYS A 176 27.82 22.33 16.09
N THR A 177 27.84 23.15 15.05
CA THR A 177 26.66 23.81 14.47
C THR A 177 25.64 22.80 13.93
N PHE A 178 24.38 23.14 14.20
CA PHE A 178 23.13 22.60 13.68
C PHE A 178 23.21 22.24 12.18
N ASP A 179 23.01 20.95 11.85
CA ASP A 179 23.07 20.43 10.49
C ASP A 179 21.66 20.25 9.91
N TRP A 180 21.33 21.02 8.88
CA TRP A 180 20.05 20.94 8.16
C TRP A 180 19.92 19.67 7.29
N ALA A 181 20.94 18.82 7.20
CA ALA A 181 20.94 17.62 6.38
C ALA A 181 19.97 16.52 6.86
N GLU A 182 19.68 16.44 8.16
CA GLU A 182 18.85 15.36 8.73
C GLU A 182 17.35 15.50 8.37
N PHE A 183 16.89 16.69 7.98
CA PHE A 183 15.46 16.95 7.67
C PHE A 183 15.13 17.00 6.18
N ARG A 184 16.13 16.88 5.29
CA ARG A 184 15.90 16.86 3.83
C ARG A 184 15.00 15.71 3.35
N PRO A 185 15.09 14.48 3.91
CA PRO A 185 14.22 13.38 3.49
C PRO A 185 12.74 13.66 3.79
N ILE A 186 12.43 14.29 4.92
CA ILE A 186 11.06 14.57 5.36
C ILE A 186 10.45 15.72 4.55
N ALA A 187 11.22 16.78 4.30
CA ALA A 187 10.77 17.89 3.45
C ALA A 187 10.54 17.44 1.99
N GLN A 188 11.35 16.50 1.49
CA GLN A 188 11.20 15.95 0.15
C GLN A 188 9.99 15.00 0.04
N ALA A 189 9.71 14.20 1.08
CA ALA A 189 8.52 13.35 1.13
C ALA A 189 7.22 14.17 1.13
N LEU A 190 7.16 15.27 1.90
CA LEU A 190 5.99 16.16 1.94
C LEU A 190 5.79 16.95 0.64
N ALA A 191 6.87 17.27 -0.07
CA ALA A 191 6.78 17.91 -1.40
C ALA A 191 6.29 16.92 -2.47
N GLN A 192 6.69 15.65 -2.39
CA GLN A 192 6.23 14.59 -3.30
C GLN A 192 4.76 14.25 -3.08
N GLN A 193 4.29 14.24 -1.83
CA GLN A 193 2.87 14.05 -1.52
C GLN A 193 1.99 15.13 -2.17
N ARG A 194 2.36 16.42 -2.05
CA ARG A 194 1.62 17.51 -2.70
C ARG A 194 1.63 17.43 -4.23
N ALA A 195 2.72 16.95 -4.81
CA ALA A 195 2.82 16.77 -6.27
C ALA A 195 1.93 15.62 -6.76
N GLN A 196 1.86 14.50 -6.02
CA GLN A 196 1.00 13.36 -6.35
C GLN A 196 -0.50 13.68 -6.17
N GLU A 197 -0.87 14.43 -5.14
CA GLU A 197 -2.25 14.90 -4.95
C GLU A 197 -2.68 15.87 -6.06
N ALA A 198 -1.78 16.75 -6.52
CA ALA A 198 -2.06 17.66 -7.64
C ALA A 198 -2.19 16.94 -8.99
N GLU A 199 -1.38 15.91 -9.26
CA GLU A 199 -1.46 15.11 -10.50
C GLU A 199 -2.71 14.20 -10.54
N SER A 200 -3.12 13.65 -9.39
CA SER A 200 -4.33 12.84 -9.24
C SER A 200 -5.61 13.64 -9.59
N LEU A 201 -5.72 14.86 -9.05
CA LEU A 201 -6.87 15.74 -9.30
C LEU A 201 -6.95 16.25 -10.76
N GLN A 202 -5.80 16.36 -11.44
CA GLN A 202 -5.73 16.86 -12.82
C GLN A 202 -6.03 15.75 -13.86
N ALA A 203 -5.72 14.49 -13.54
CA ALA A 203 -6.06 13.34 -14.38
C ALA A 203 -7.58 13.07 -14.40
N ASP A 204 -8.23 13.17 -13.25
CA ASP A 204 -9.66 12.84 -13.07
C ASP A 204 -10.58 13.90 -13.73
N LEU A 205 -10.22 15.18 -13.61
CA LEU A 205 -10.94 16.28 -14.28
C LEU A 205 -10.81 16.21 -15.81
N GLY A 206 -9.64 15.82 -16.31
CA GLY A 206 -9.36 15.69 -17.73
C GLY A 206 -10.08 14.52 -18.42
N GLU A 207 -10.31 13.40 -17.73
CA GLU A 207 -11.11 12.29 -18.26
C GLU A 207 -12.61 12.59 -18.24
N LEU A 208 -13.12 13.22 -17.18
CA LEU A 208 -14.51 13.62 -17.07
C LEU A 208 -14.91 14.62 -18.18
N GLU A 209 -14.04 15.59 -18.49
CA GLU A 209 -14.31 16.60 -19.52
C GLU A 209 -14.22 16.04 -20.95
N ARG A 210 -13.34 15.04 -21.18
CA ARG A 210 -13.29 14.31 -22.45
C ARG A 210 -14.48 13.36 -22.61
N SER A 211 -14.97 12.76 -21.53
CA SER A 211 -16.17 11.92 -21.54
C SER A 211 -17.43 12.74 -21.85
N ARG A 212 -17.58 13.90 -21.20
CA ARG A 212 -18.66 14.87 -21.48
C ARG A 212 -18.69 15.33 -22.94
N ARG A 213 -17.54 15.66 -23.54
CA ARG A 213 -17.45 16.03 -24.97
C ARG A 213 -17.74 14.88 -25.95
N ARG A 214 -17.65 13.62 -25.52
CA ARG A 214 -18.09 12.45 -26.31
C ARG A 214 -19.60 12.24 -26.18
N GLU A 215 -20.15 12.42 -24.99
CA GLU A 215 -21.58 12.38 -24.68
C GLU A 215 -22.38 13.44 -25.46
N GLU A 216 -21.88 14.68 -25.47
CA GLU A 216 -22.50 15.81 -26.21
C GLU A 216 -22.49 15.60 -27.73
N ARG A 217 -21.51 14.88 -28.28
CA ARG A 217 -21.52 14.49 -29.70
C ARG A 217 -22.54 13.41 -29.99
N ARG A 218 -22.71 12.42 -29.10
CA ARG A 218 -23.67 11.33 -29.26
C ARG A 218 -25.11 11.86 -29.29
N LYS A 219 -25.46 12.77 -28.37
CA LYS A 219 -26.78 13.42 -28.33
C LYS A 219 -27.09 14.25 -29.58
N ARG A 220 -26.07 14.89 -30.18
CA ARG A 220 -26.25 15.63 -31.45
C ARG A 220 -26.51 14.72 -32.64
N TYR A 221 -25.92 13.52 -32.67
CA TYR A 221 -26.23 12.52 -33.70
C TYR A 221 -27.62 11.92 -33.51
N GLU A 222 -28.01 11.64 -32.28
CA GLU A 222 -29.32 11.07 -31.93
C GLU A 222 -30.46 12.06 -32.23
N SER A 223 -30.28 13.36 -31.96
CA SER A 223 -31.25 14.41 -32.31
C SER A 223 -31.46 14.58 -33.82
N VAL A 224 -30.47 14.23 -34.66
CA VAL A 224 -30.57 14.34 -36.13
C VAL A 224 -31.21 13.08 -36.73
N THR A 225 -31.04 11.92 -36.10
CA THR A 225 -31.64 10.65 -36.56
C THR A 225 -33.07 10.46 -36.08
N SER A 226 -33.43 10.95 -34.90
CA SER A 226 -34.77 10.76 -34.32
C SER A 226 -35.86 11.65 -34.96
N SER A 227 -35.49 12.74 -35.64
CA SER A 227 -36.45 13.60 -36.35
C SER A 227 -36.96 13.00 -37.67
N ALA A 228 -36.40 11.90 -38.17
CA ALA A 228 -36.68 11.37 -39.51
C ALA A 228 -37.49 10.05 -39.53
N MET A 229 -37.83 9.46 -38.36
CA MET A 229 -38.50 8.15 -38.29
C MET A 229 -39.86 8.13 -37.58
N GLU A 230 -40.40 9.26 -37.13
CA GLU A 230 -41.75 9.32 -36.56
C GLU A 230 -42.83 9.57 -37.63
N HIS A 231 -42.94 8.69 -38.62
CA HIS A 231 -44.17 8.55 -39.41
C HIS A 231 -44.27 7.16 -40.05
N SER A 232 -44.25 6.11 -39.25
CA SER A 232 -44.95 4.87 -39.59
C SER A 232 -44.94 3.88 -38.43
N SER A 233 -46.08 3.23 -38.23
CA SER A 233 -46.28 1.97 -37.50
C SER A 233 -46.28 1.99 -35.96
N LEU A 234 -47.47 2.18 -35.37
CA LEU A 234 -48.08 1.13 -34.51
C LEU A 234 -49.54 1.49 -34.15
N LYS A 235 -50.50 0.59 -34.45
CA LYS A 235 -51.73 0.42 -33.66
C LYS A 235 -52.33 -0.99 -33.89
N GLU A 236 -52.17 -1.85 -32.89
CA GLU A 236 -52.93 -3.08 -32.61
C GLU A 236 -52.63 -3.41 -31.13
N GLY A 237 -53.53 -3.65 -30.16
CA GLY A 237 -54.98 -3.67 -30.04
C GLY A 237 -55.37 -3.96 -28.55
N GLY A 238 -56.66 -3.80 -28.20
CA GLY A 238 -57.34 -4.34 -26.98
C GLY A 238 -57.63 -3.33 -25.83
N ARG A 239 -58.85 -2.77 -25.68
CA ARG A 239 -60.04 -3.17 -24.83
C ARG A 239 -59.79 -3.13 -23.30
N MET A 240 -60.62 -2.58 -22.38
CA MET A 240 -62.07 -2.25 -22.32
C MET A 240 -62.41 -1.30 -21.11
N ASP A 241 -63.41 -0.42 -21.34
CA ASP A 241 -64.50 0.15 -20.50
C ASP A 241 -64.34 0.74 -19.07
N PHE A 242 -64.80 1.99 -18.86
CA PHE A 242 -66.03 2.32 -18.09
C PHE A 242 -66.49 3.81 -18.22
N GLN A 243 -67.77 4.05 -17.88
CA GLN A 243 -68.76 5.06 -18.33
C GLN A 243 -68.65 6.58 -17.99
N SER A 244 -69.10 7.37 -18.98
CA SER A 244 -70.11 8.48 -18.97
C SER A 244 -69.90 9.79 -18.18
N THR A 245 -69.91 10.95 -18.88
CA THR A 245 -71.05 11.91 -19.00
C THR A 245 -70.67 13.18 -19.80
N GLU A 246 -71.21 13.31 -21.02
CA GLU A 246 -71.78 14.49 -21.71
C GLU A 246 -71.09 15.90 -21.68
N LYS A 247 -70.53 16.37 -22.83
CA LYS A 247 -71.13 17.39 -23.77
C LYS A 247 -70.13 18.04 -24.74
N VAL A 248 -70.62 18.22 -25.98
CA VAL A 248 -70.15 19.00 -27.15
C VAL A 248 -69.27 18.26 -28.18
N PRO A 249 -69.69 18.22 -29.46
CA PRO A 249 -69.10 17.37 -30.50
C PRO A 249 -68.10 18.14 -31.37
N ASP A 250 -67.07 17.47 -31.86
CA ASP A 250 -66.55 17.83 -33.16
C ASP A 250 -66.15 16.62 -33.98
N SER A 251 -66.60 16.66 -35.23
CA SER A 251 -66.91 15.52 -36.07
C SER A 251 -66.02 15.57 -37.30
N SER A 252 -64.95 14.78 -37.37
CA SER A 252 -64.15 14.70 -38.60
C SER A 252 -63.51 13.33 -38.81
N GLY A 253 -64.27 12.26 -38.59
CA GLY A 253 -63.85 10.88 -38.83
C GLY A 253 -64.59 10.15 -39.97
N PRO A 254 -65.93 10.32 -40.15
CA PRO A 254 -66.66 9.59 -41.20
C PRO A 254 -66.95 10.39 -42.47
N GLN A 255 -66.91 11.73 -42.41
CA GLN A 255 -67.41 12.57 -43.52
C GLN A 255 -66.53 12.58 -44.77
N PHE A 256 -65.23 12.31 -44.67
CA PHE A 256 -64.36 12.33 -45.86
C PHE A 256 -64.56 11.08 -46.72
N LEU A 257 -64.72 9.91 -46.10
CA LEU A 257 -64.90 8.64 -46.80
C LEU A 257 -66.31 8.52 -47.41
N GLU A 258 -67.34 8.99 -46.70
CA GLU A 258 -68.70 9.07 -47.26
C GLU A 258 -68.83 10.10 -48.38
N ARG A 259 -68.12 11.24 -48.31
CA ARG A 259 -68.11 12.22 -49.41
C ARG A 259 -67.40 11.65 -50.64
N HIS A 260 -66.32 10.89 -50.46
CA HIS A 260 -65.63 10.25 -51.58
C HIS A 260 -66.49 9.18 -52.26
N GLN A 261 -67.12 8.30 -51.48
CA GLN A 261 -68.03 7.29 -52.02
C GLN A 261 -69.27 7.91 -52.70
N LYS A 262 -69.87 8.96 -52.14
CA LYS A 262 -70.98 9.67 -52.79
C LYS A 262 -70.57 10.37 -54.09
N VAL A 263 -69.33 10.87 -54.17
CA VAL A 263 -68.82 11.46 -55.41
C VAL A 263 -68.57 10.38 -56.46
N GLU A 264 -68.03 9.22 -56.10
CA GLU A 264 -67.86 8.10 -57.02
C GLU A 264 -69.21 7.56 -57.51
N GLU A 265 -70.20 7.41 -56.63
CA GLU A 265 -71.54 6.95 -57.00
C GLU A 265 -72.28 7.95 -57.92
N VAL A 266 -72.07 9.26 -57.70
CA VAL A 266 -72.61 10.32 -58.57
C VAL A 266 -71.93 10.33 -59.93
N ILE A 267 -70.61 10.11 -59.99
CA ILE A 267 -69.87 9.98 -61.27
C ILE A 267 -70.36 8.76 -62.04
N GLU A 268 -70.59 7.64 -61.36
CA GLU A 268 -71.05 6.39 -61.98
C GLU A 268 -72.51 6.50 -62.45
N GLN A 269 -73.36 7.23 -61.72
CA GLN A 269 -74.72 7.56 -62.18
C GLN A 269 -74.72 8.51 -63.39
N HIS A 270 -73.85 9.54 -63.42
CA HIS A 270 -73.73 10.42 -64.58
C HIS A 270 -73.21 9.68 -65.80
N TRP A 271 -72.29 8.73 -65.62
CA TRP A 271 -71.82 7.86 -66.70
C TRP A 271 -72.94 6.97 -67.26
N ARG A 272 -73.71 6.32 -66.39
CA ARG A 272 -74.89 5.53 -66.83
C ARG A 272 -75.98 6.38 -67.48
N GLN A 273 -76.04 7.68 -67.17
CA GLN A 273 -76.98 8.62 -67.79
C GLN A 273 -76.51 9.06 -69.19
N VAL A 274 -75.19 9.18 -69.40
CA VAL A 274 -74.57 9.42 -70.72
C VAL A 274 -74.73 8.18 -71.62
N GLU A 275 -74.60 6.97 -71.07
CA GLU A 275 -74.82 5.72 -71.83
C GLU A 275 -76.28 5.51 -72.28
N LYS A 276 -77.25 6.09 -71.55
CA LYS A 276 -78.69 5.97 -71.86
C LYS A 276 -79.27 7.15 -72.63
N THR A 277 -78.52 8.25 -72.83
CA THR A 277 -78.96 9.33 -73.72
C THR A 277 -78.84 8.88 -75.19
N PRO A 278 -79.94 8.78 -75.94
CA PRO A 278 -79.86 8.44 -77.36
C PRO A 278 -79.20 9.61 -78.09
N ILE A 279 -78.11 9.31 -78.79
CA ILE A 279 -77.36 10.27 -79.59
C ILE A 279 -78.32 10.85 -80.66
N ARG A 280 -78.59 12.16 -80.58
CA ARG A 280 -79.34 12.92 -81.59
C ARG A 280 -78.66 12.73 -82.96
N GLU A 281 -79.42 12.28 -83.96
CA GLU A 281 -78.92 11.95 -85.31
C GLU A 281 -78.45 13.17 -86.15
N GLU A 282 -78.51 14.39 -85.63
CA GLU A 282 -78.37 15.64 -86.41
C GLU A 282 -76.96 16.25 -86.47
N ARG A 283 -75.91 15.49 -86.08
CA ARG A 283 -74.50 15.85 -86.39
C ARG A 283 -73.69 14.67 -86.91
N ARG A 284 -74.22 13.95 -87.90
CA ARG A 284 -73.40 13.09 -88.76
C ARG A 284 -72.71 13.98 -89.79
N VAL A 285 -71.38 14.10 -89.72
CA VAL A 285 -70.56 14.54 -90.86
C VAL A 285 -70.58 13.39 -91.87
N PRO A 286 -71.03 13.59 -93.13
CA PRO A 286 -70.91 12.57 -94.15
C PRO A 286 -69.43 12.37 -94.46
N LEU A 287 -68.88 11.20 -94.11
CA LEU A 287 -67.61 10.76 -94.67
C LEU A 287 -67.84 10.40 -96.14
N PRO A 288 -67.12 10.99 -97.11
CA PRO A 288 -67.25 10.65 -98.51
C PRO A 288 -66.80 9.20 -98.71
N SER A 289 -67.73 8.35 -99.14
CA SER A 289 -67.43 7.01 -99.66
C SER A 289 -66.85 7.16 -101.07
N THR A 290 -65.54 7.39 -101.18
CA THR A 290 -64.76 7.15 -102.40
C THR A 290 -63.26 6.96 -102.07
N GLY A 291 -62.80 5.70 -102.07
CA GLY A 291 -61.50 5.28 -102.59
C GLY A 291 -60.24 5.46 -101.73
N SER A 292 -59.77 4.37 -101.10
CA SER A 292 -58.35 3.96 -101.01
C SER A 292 -58.24 2.64 -100.26
N ALA A 293 -57.98 1.51 -100.95
CA ALA A 293 -57.68 0.22 -100.30
C ALA A 293 -56.36 0.23 -99.50
N ARG A 294 -55.62 1.35 -99.48
CA ARG A 294 -54.32 1.50 -98.82
C ARG A 294 -54.44 1.96 -97.37
N GLU A 295 -55.41 2.82 -97.06
CA GLU A 295 -55.64 3.34 -95.69
C GLU A 295 -56.28 2.29 -94.77
N THR A 296 -57.09 1.38 -95.32
CA THR A 296 -57.64 0.23 -94.57
C THR A 296 -56.54 -0.74 -94.15
N VAL A 297 -55.55 -0.97 -95.01
CA VAL A 297 -54.39 -1.84 -94.72
C VAL A 297 -53.48 -1.21 -93.67
N GLU A 298 -53.29 0.12 -93.70
CA GLU A 298 -52.52 0.83 -92.68
C GLU A 298 -53.20 0.77 -91.30
N LEU A 299 -54.53 0.84 -91.24
CA LEU A 299 -55.29 0.70 -90.00
C LEU A 299 -55.30 -0.74 -89.48
N GLU A 300 -55.38 -1.75 -90.36
CA GLU A 300 -55.22 -3.16 -90.01
C GLU A 300 -53.83 -3.45 -89.45
N HIS A 301 -52.77 -2.91 -90.07
CA HIS A 301 -51.40 -3.06 -89.59
C HIS A 301 -51.18 -2.40 -88.23
N LEU A 302 -51.83 -1.25 -87.96
CA LEU A 302 -51.78 -0.60 -86.65
C LEU A 302 -52.51 -1.43 -85.59
N LEU A 303 -53.67 -2.01 -85.92
CA LEU A 303 -54.40 -2.90 -85.02
C LEU A 303 -53.62 -4.17 -84.69
N ASP A 304 -52.92 -4.75 -85.68
CA ASP A 304 -52.08 -5.92 -85.46
C ASP A 304 -50.84 -5.58 -84.62
N ASN A 305 -50.25 -4.39 -84.78
CA ASN A 305 -49.20 -3.91 -83.88
C ASN A 305 -49.70 -3.74 -82.44
N TYR A 306 -50.92 -3.21 -82.24
CA TYR A 306 -51.51 -3.10 -80.89
C TYR A 306 -51.83 -4.47 -80.28
N LYS A 307 -52.30 -5.43 -81.08
CA LYS A 307 -52.49 -6.83 -80.62
C LYS A 307 -51.17 -7.46 -80.21
N GLN A 308 -50.13 -7.29 -81.02
CA GLN A 308 -48.81 -7.83 -80.71
C GLN A 308 -48.22 -7.19 -79.45
N GLY A 309 -48.36 -5.86 -79.27
CA GLY A 309 -47.97 -5.19 -78.03
C GLY A 309 -48.75 -5.65 -76.79
N MET A 310 -50.03 -5.99 -76.95
CA MET A 310 -50.85 -6.59 -75.88
C MET A 310 -50.41 -8.02 -75.56
N GLU A 311 -50.05 -8.83 -76.56
CA GLU A 311 -49.52 -10.18 -76.37
C GLU A 311 -48.14 -10.17 -75.71
N GLU A 312 -47.26 -9.24 -76.10
CA GLU A 312 -45.97 -9.02 -75.45
C GLU A 312 -46.13 -8.59 -74.00
N LEU A 313 -47.06 -7.68 -73.69
CA LEU A 313 -47.32 -7.25 -72.32
C LEU A 313 -47.90 -8.40 -71.47
N LYS A 314 -48.74 -9.24 -72.07
CA LYS A 314 -49.25 -10.45 -71.41
C LYS A 314 -48.13 -11.44 -71.11
N ALA A 315 -47.22 -11.67 -72.06
CA ALA A 315 -46.04 -12.52 -71.85
C ALA A 315 -45.11 -11.97 -70.78
N GLN A 316 -44.91 -10.65 -70.71
CA GLN A 316 -44.15 -10.00 -69.65
C GLN A 316 -44.82 -10.15 -68.27
N LEU A 317 -46.15 -10.05 -68.21
CA LEU A 317 -46.91 -10.25 -66.96
C LEU A 317 -46.82 -11.71 -66.49
N GLU A 318 -46.93 -12.67 -67.40
CA GLU A 318 -46.73 -14.10 -67.11
C GLU A 318 -45.29 -14.38 -66.64
N GLY A 319 -44.29 -13.75 -67.25
CA GLY A 319 -42.90 -13.83 -66.82
C GLY A 319 -42.67 -13.26 -65.41
N CYS A 320 -43.27 -12.10 -65.11
CA CYS A 320 -43.22 -11.49 -63.78
C CYS A 320 -43.91 -12.38 -62.73
N HIS A 321 -45.06 -12.98 -63.08
CA HIS A 321 -45.77 -13.91 -62.21
C HIS A 321 -44.94 -15.16 -61.90
N GLN A 322 -44.27 -15.72 -62.91
CA GLN A 322 -43.41 -16.88 -62.73
C GLN A 322 -42.20 -16.57 -61.84
N GLN A 323 -41.56 -15.42 -62.03
CA GLN A 323 -40.45 -14.98 -61.16
C GLN A 323 -40.88 -14.81 -59.71
N LEU A 324 -42.09 -14.30 -59.47
CA LEU A 324 -42.63 -14.14 -58.13
C LEU A 324 -42.91 -15.50 -57.44
N LEU A 325 -43.39 -16.49 -58.21
CA LEU A 325 -43.56 -17.85 -57.72
C LEU A 325 -42.22 -18.50 -57.35
N ASP A 326 -41.21 -18.34 -58.21
CA ASP A 326 -39.88 -18.89 -57.97
C ASP A 326 -39.21 -18.24 -56.75
N SER A 327 -39.36 -16.91 -56.60
CA SER A 327 -38.87 -16.19 -55.42
C SER A 327 -39.58 -16.63 -54.14
N ASN A 328 -40.89 -16.91 -54.19
CA ASN A 328 -41.65 -17.39 -53.04
C ASN A 328 -41.21 -18.81 -52.64
N LYS A 329 -40.98 -19.69 -53.63
CA LYS A 329 -40.43 -21.02 -53.40
C LYS A 329 -39.06 -20.97 -52.74
N HIS A 330 -38.17 -20.09 -53.22
CA HIS A 330 -36.85 -19.90 -52.62
C HIS A 330 -36.94 -19.41 -51.16
N LYS A 331 -37.86 -18.48 -50.87
CA LYS A 331 -38.11 -18.01 -49.50
C LYS A 331 -38.54 -19.16 -48.58
N GLN A 332 -39.48 -20.00 -49.02
CA GLN A 332 -39.96 -21.16 -48.23
C GLN A 332 -38.85 -22.16 -47.95
N GLU A 333 -37.96 -22.39 -48.92
CA GLU A 333 -36.81 -23.28 -48.75
C GLU A 333 -35.80 -22.71 -47.73
N LEU A 334 -35.56 -21.40 -47.76
CA LEU A 334 -34.72 -20.72 -46.77
C LEU A 334 -35.32 -20.78 -45.36
N GLU A 335 -36.64 -20.58 -45.23
CA GLU A 335 -37.36 -20.70 -43.96
C GLU A 335 -37.25 -22.12 -43.38
N LEU A 336 -37.34 -23.15 -44.23
CA LEU A 336 -37.15 -24.53 -43.81
C LEU A 336 -35.72 -24.78 -43.31
N GLN A 337 -34.72 -24.32 -44.05
CA GLN A 337 -33.31 -24.45 -43.65
C GLN A 337 -33.03 -23.79 -42.30
N LEU A 338 -33.60 -22.61 -42.06
CA LEU A 338 -33.45 -21.91 -40.79
C LEU A 338 -34.09 -22.69 -39.62
N ARG A 339 -35.28 -23.26 -39.82
CA ARG A 339 -35.92 -24.11 -38.79
C ARG A 339 -35.08 -25.33 -38.46
N THR A 340 -34.59 -26.05 -39.47
CA THR A 340 -33.76 -27.24 -39.22
C THR A 340 -32.40 -26.88 -38.60
N ALA A 341 -31.85 -25.70 -38.87
CA ALA A 341 -30.64 -25.22 -38.18
C ALA A 341 -30.93 -24.91 -36.70
N LEU A 342 -32.07 -24.31 -36.40
CA LEU A 342 -32.51 -24.00 -35.04
C LEU A 342 -32.74 -25.27 -34.20
N GLU A 343 -33.36 -26.28 -34.80
CA GLU A 343 -33.57 -27.59 -34.14
C GLU A 343 -32.23 -28.27 -33.81
N ARG A 344 -31.24 -28.21 -34.73
CA ARG A 344 -29.90 -28.74 -34.47
C ARG A 344 -29.18 -28.01 -33.34
N GLU A 345 -29.28 -26.68 -33.27
CA GLU A 345 -28.75 -25.88 -32.16
C GLU A 345 -29.39 -26.27 -30.82
N GLN A 346 -30.70 -26.53 -30.82
CA GLN A 346 -31.45 -26.92 -29.63
C GLN A 346 -31.03 -28.32 -29.14
N ASP A 347 -30.83 -29.26 -30.06
CA ASP A 347 -30.33 -30.61 -29.76
C ASP A 347 -28.88 -30.60 -29.25
N ILE A 348 -28.01 -29.77 -29.84
CA ILE A 348 -26.61 -29.60 -29.38
C ILE A 348 -26.59 -29.06 -27.94
N ARG A 349 -27.51 -28.18 -27.56
CA ARG A 349 -27.61 -27.62 -26.20
C ARG A 349 -28.02 -28.66 -25.15
N ALA A 350 -28.75 -29.71 -25.53
CA ALA A 350 -29.13 -30.81 -24.64
C ALA A 350 -27.97 -31.78 -24.32
N GLY A 351 -26.86 -31.73 -25.06
CA GLY A 351 -25.67 -32.56 -24.84
C GLY A 351 -24.68 -32.02 -23.79
N TYR A 352 -24.87 -30.81 -23.28
CA TYR A 352 -24.04 -30.22 -22.22
C TYR A 352 -24.54 -30.66 -20.83
N ILE A 353 -23.63 -31.02 -19.93
CA ILE A 353 -23.93 -31.45 -18.56
C ILE A 353 -24.92 -30.46 -17.92
N SER A 354 -26.08 -30.95 -17.48
CA SER A 354 -27.14 -30.07 -16.97
C SER A 354 -26.64 -29.22 -15.79
N PRO A 355 -27.01 -27.91 -15.71
CA PRO A 355 -26.62 -27.04 -14.59
C PRO A 355 -26.89 -27.66 -13.22
N ALA A 356 -28.00 -28.39 -13.06
CA ALA A 356 -28.38 -29.08 -11.82
C ALA A 356 -27.45 -30.26 -11.43
N THR A 357 -26.72 -30.85 -12.38
CA THR A 357 -25.68 -31.85 -12.08
C THR A 357 -24.38 -31.18 -11.67
N CYS A 358 -24.05 -30.05 -12.28
CA CYS A 358 -22.89 -29.24 -11.96
C CYS A 358 -23.02 -28.61 -10.55
N GLU A 359 -24.18 -28.04 -10.24
CA GLU A 359 -24.51 -27.47 -8.92
C GLU A 359 -24.43 -28.51 -7.80
N ARG A 360 -24.92 -29.74 -8.03
CA ARG A 360 -24.77 -30.84 -7.05
C ARG A 360 -23.32 -31.27 -6.85
N GLY A 361 -22.50 -31.24 -7.91
CA GLY A 361 -21.07 -31.52 -7.82
C GLY A 361 -20.34 -30.48 -6.97
N PHE A 362 -20.64 -29.20 -7.17
CA PHE A 362 -20.08 -28.11 -6.37
C PHE A 362 -20.56 -28.17 -4.91
N ALA A 363 -21.84 -28.38 -4.65
CA ALA A 363 -22.37 -28.49 -3.29
C ALA A 363 -21.73 -29.65 -2.50
N ALA A 364 -21.52 -30.82 -3.13
CA ALA A 364 -20.85 -31.95 -2.48
C ALA A 364 -19.36 -31.67 -2.19
N MET A 365 -18.69 -30.94 -3.09
CA MET A 365 -17.30 -30.52 -2.90
C MET A 365 -17.18 -29.48 -1.78
N GLU A 366 -18.07 -28.49 -1.76
CA GLU A 366 -18.16 -27.49 -0.69
C GLU A 366 -18.43 -28.15 0.67
N GLU A 367 -19.35 -29.11 0.74
CA GLU A 367 -19.63 -29.86 1.98
C GLU A 367 -18.39 -30.66 2.44
N SER A 368 -17.64 -31.26 1.50
CA SER A 368 -16.40 -31.97 1.82
C SER A 368 -15.33 -31.01 2.36
N HIS A 369 -15.14 -29.85 1.71
CA HIS A 369 -14.16 -28.87 2.14
C HIS A 369 -14.53 -28.28 3.50
N GLN A 370 -15.81 -28.01 3.73
CA GLN A 370 -16.31 -27.55 5.02
C GLN A 370 -16.02 -28.56 6.14
N LYS A 371 -16.24 -29.86 5.89
CA LYS A 371 -15.89 -30.92 6.87
C LYS A 371 -14.40 -30.96 7.20
N VAL A 372 -13.53 -30.78 6.20
CA VAL A 372 -12.08 -30.75 6.40
C VAL A 372 -11.66 -29.52 7.22
N ILE A 373 -12.24 -28.36 6.93
CA ILE A 373 -12.01 -27.13 7.71
C ILE A 373 -12.47 -27.31 9.16
N ASP A 374 -13.65 -27.88 9.38
CA ASP A 374 -14.18 -28.14 10.73
C ASP A 374 -13.31 -29.16 11.50
N GLU A 375 -12.76 -30.15 10.82
CA GLU A 375 -11.83 -31.11 11.41
C GLU A 375 -10.48 -30.48 11.76
N LEU A 376 -9.97 -29.58 10.91
CA LEU A 376 -8.78 -28.80 11.18
C LEU A 376 -8.97 -27.87 12.37
N HIS A 377 -10.11 -27.16 12.44
CA HIS A 377 -10.49 -26.35 13.60
C HIS A 377 -10.59 -27.19 14.89
N ARG A 378 -11.26 -28.35 14.83
CA ARG A 378 -11.32 -29.28 15.98
C ARG A 378 -9.95 -29.79 16.40
N LYS A 379 -9.02 -30.00 15.47
CA LYS A 379 -7.65 -30.42 15.77
C LYS A 379 -6.86 -29.30 16.43
N HIS A 380 -6.95 -28.09 15.89
CA HIS A 380 -6.31 -26.91 16.47
C HIS A 380 -6.82 -26.65 17.89
N GLN A 381 -8.13 -26.75 18.12
CA GLN A 381 -8.73 -26.58 19.44
C GLN A 381 -8.18 -27.60 20.46
N ARG A 382 -8.09 -28.88 20.09
CA ARG A 382 -7.48 -29.92 20.93
C ARG A 382 -5.99 -29.68 21.19
N GLU A 383 -5.25 -29.18 20.20
CA GLU A 383 -3.84 -28.83 20.39
C GLU A 383 -3.67 -27.67 21.36
N LEU A 384 -4.55 -26.66 21.31
CA LEU A 384 -4.54 -25.56 22.28
C LEU A 384 -4.85 -26.05 23.70
N GLU A 385 -5.85 -26.91 23.87
CA GLU A 385 -6.20 -27.52 25.16
C GLU A 385 -5.03 -28.34 25.71
N ASN A 386 -4.42 -29.21 24.90
CA ASN A 386 -3.26 -29.99 25.31
C ASN A 386 -2.05 -29.12 25.71
N LEU A 387 -1.78 -28.05 24.96
CA LEU A 387 -0.70 -27.11 25.29
C LEU A 387 -0.99 -26.35 26.60
N GLN A 388 -2.25 -26.03 26.86
CA GLN A 388 -2.65 -25.40 28.12
C GLN A 388 -2.49 -26.37 29.30
N GLU A 389 -2.92 -27.62 29.16
CA GLU A 389 -2.71 -28.66 30.18
C GLU A 389 -1.23 -28.91 30.43
N GLU A 390 -0.39 -28.96 29.38
CA GLU A 390 1.05 -29.14 29.53
C GLU A 390 1.71 -27.94 30.25
N LYS A 391 1.30 -26.72 29.92
CA LYS A 391 1.74 -25.52 30.63
C LYS A 391 1.36 -25.57 32.10
N GLU A 392 0.13 -25.94 32.42
CA GLU A 392 -0.34 -26.05 33.81
C GLU A 392 0.41 -27.16 34.57
N ARG A 393 0.67 -28.29 33.91
CA ARG A 393 1.47 -29.39 34.46
C ARG A 393 2.90 -28.95 34.77
N LEU A 394 3.58 -28.27 33.84
CA LEU A 394 4.94 -27.76 34.05
C LEU A 394 4.99 -26.71 35.15
N LEU A 395 4.00 -25.82 35.23
CA LEU A 395 3.88 -24.85 36.32
C LEU A 395 3.72 -25.55 37.68
N ALA A 396 2.94 -26.62 37.75
CA ALA A 396 2.78 -27.41 38.97
C ALA A 396 4.09 -28.12 39.37
N GLU A 397 4.83 -28.67 38.40
CA GLU A 397 6.14 -29.30 38.63
C GLU A 397 7.17 -28.30 39.15
N GLU A 398 7.31 -27.13 38.53
CA GLU A 398 8.19 -26.06 39.00
C GLU A 398 7.80 -25.57 40.40
N THR A 399 6.50 -25.47 40.68
CA THR A 399 5.99 -25.12 42.02
C THR A 399 6.39 -26.19 43.04
N ALA A 400 6.22 -27.47 42.72
CA ALA A 400 6.59 -28.58 43.61
C ALA A 400 8.10 -28.62 43.85
N ALA A 401 8.92 -28.46 42.81
CA ALA A 401 10.37 -28.38 42.91
C ALA A 401 10.83 -27.21 43.80
N THR A 402 10.19 -26.05 43.66
CA THR A 402 10.44 -24.87 44.50
C THR A 402 10.12 -25.14 45.96
N ILE A 403 8.98 -25.78 46.24
CA ILE A 403 8.60 -26.17 47.61
C ILE A 403 9.63 -27.12 48.21
N SER A 404 10.03 -28.16 47.46
CA SER A 404 11.06 -29.11 47.91
C SER A 404 12.41 -28.44 48.17
N ALA A 405 12.83 -27.49 47.34
CA ALA A 405 14.07 -26.74 47.54
C ALA A 405 14.02 -25.90 48.83
N ILE A 406 12.92 -25.18 49.07
CA ILE A 406 12.71 -24.41 50.29
C ILE A 406 12.72 -25.32 51.53
N GLU A 407 12.08 -26.48 51.45
CA GLU A 407 12.05 -27.44 52.56
C GLU A 407 13.43 -28.05 52.85
N ALA A 408 14.20 -28.36 51.81
CA ALA A 408 15.58 -28.81 51.95
C ALA A 408 16.47 -27.75 52.61
N MET A 409 16.34 -26.47 52.20
CA MET A 409 17.06 -25.36 52.83
C MET A 409 16.67 -25.17 54.30
N LYS A 410 15.37 -25.22 54.62
CA LYS A 410 14.87 -25.16 56.01
C LYS A 410 15.42 -26.31 56.87
N ASN A 411 15.48 -27.52 56.33
CA ASN A 411 16.03 -28.68 57.03
C ASN A 411 17.54 -28.56 57.23
N ALA A 412 18.28 -28.11 56.21
CA ALA A 412 19.72 -27.89 56.32
C ALA A 412 20.03 -26.85 57.41
N HIS A 413 19.30 -25.73 57.44
CA HIS A 413 19.49 -24.70 58.45
C HIS A 413 19.13 -25.20 59.86
N ARG A 414 18.03 -25.95 60.01
CA ARG A 414 17.67 -26.60 61.29
C ARG A 414 18.77 -27.53 61.80
N ASN A 415 19.32 -28.37 60.91
CA ASN A 415 20.40 -29.29 61.27
C ASN A 415 21.68 -28.55 61.66
N GLU A 416 22.00 -27.44 60.99
CA GLU A 416 23.18 -26.64 61.33
C GLU A 416 23.03 -25.95 62.68
N LEU A 417 21.85 -25.43 62.98
CA LEU A 417 21.53 -24.86 64.28
C LEU A 417 21.67 -25.91 65.39
N GLU A 418 21.19 -27.14 65.16
CA GLU A 418 21.34 -28.25 66.10
C GLU A 418 22.82 -28.64 66.31
N ARG A 419 23.64 -28.66 65.25
CA ARG A 419 25.09 -28.90 65.35
C ARG A 419 25.80 -27.83 66.16
N GLU A 420 25.53 -26.55 65.90
CA GLU A 420 26.16 -25.45 66.63
C GLU A 420 25.71 -25.43 68.11
N LEU A 421 24.44 -25.75 68.41
CA LEU A 421 23.98 -25.95 69.79
C LEU A 421 24.70 -27.11 70.49
N ASP A 422 24.91 -28.24 69.81
CA ASP A 422 25.64 -29.37 70.37
C ASP A 422 27.13 -29.11 70.52
N LYS A 423 27.72 -28.31 69.63
CA LYS A 423 29.10 -27.84 69.72
C LYS A 423 29.28 -26.87 70.87
N ALA A 424 28.34 -25.94 71.09
CA ALA A 424 28.31 -25.06 72.25
C ALA A 424 28.15 -25.85 73.56
N ARG A 425 27.29 -26.89 73.59
CA ARG A 425 27.14 -27.79 74.75
C ARG A 425 28.44 -28.55 75.08
N LYS A 426 29.19 -29.00 74.07
CA LYS A 426 30.48 -29.69 74.22
C LYS A 426 31.61 -28.72 74.60
N ALA A 427 31.62 -27.51 74.06
CA ALA A 427 32.58 -26.46 74.44
C ALA A 427 32.40 -26.06 75.91
N ASN A 428 31.15 -26.01 76.40
CA ASN A 428 30.84 -25.73 77.80
C ASN A 428 31.29 -26.83 78.79
N SER A 429 31.78 -27.98 78.32
CA SER A 429 32.39 -29.02 79.18
C SER A 429 33.91 -28.87 79.36
N ASN A 430 34.59 -28.05 78.56
CA ASN A 430 36.06 -27.95 78.53
C ASN A 430 36.54 -26.49 78.62
N ALA A 431 36.49 -25.92 79.83
CA ALA A 431 37.31 -24.83 80.39
C ALA A 431 37.34 -23.39 79.77
N GLU A 432 37.32 -22.43 80.72
CA GLU A 432 37.69 -20.99 80.71
C GLU A 432 36.74 -19.95 80.06
N ASN A 433 36.19 -19.09 80.93
CA ASN A 433 35.08 -18.18 80.68
C ASN A 433 35.40 -16.91 79.86
N ALA A 434 36.64 -16.69 79.40
CA ALA A 434 37.01 -15.47 78.66
C ALA A 434 36.87 -15.62 77.13
N ASP A 435 37.25 -16.78 76.57
CA ASP A 435 37.13 -17.10 75.13
C ASP A 435 35.65 -17.30 74.74
N MET A 436 34.85 -17.83 75.67
CA MET A 436 33.41 -18.03 75.48
C MET A 436 32.61 -16.72 75.37
N ASP A 437 33.04 -15.63 75.99
CA ASP A 437 32.37 -14.33 75.88
C ASP A 437 32.69 -13.59 74.57
N GLU A 438 33.88 -13.81 74.01
CA GLU A 438 34.27 -13.26 72.71
C GLU A 438 33.60 -14.00 71.55
N MET A 439 33.53 -15.34 71.64
CA MET A 439 32.75 -16.16 70.70
C MET A 439 31.25 -15.84 70.76
N ARG A 440 30.69 -15.63 71.96
CA ARG A 440 29.29 -15.18 72.12
C ARG A 440 29.05 -13.82 71.44
N ARG A 441 29.94 -12.85 71.64
CA ARG A 441 29.86 -11.53 70.97
C ARG A 441 29.89 -11.68 69.44
N GLY A 442 30.81 -12.49 68.90
CA GLY A 442 30.91 -12.72 67.46
C GLY A 442 29.62 -13.29 66.87
N HIS A 443 29.04 -14.31 67.51
CA HIS A 443 27.75 -14.86 67.07
C HIS A 443 26.59 -13.86 67.19
N GLU A 444 26.59 -13.01 68.22
CA GLU A 444 25.57 -11.95 68.37
C GLU A 444 25.68 -10.89 67.26
N GLU A 445 26.90 -10.56 66.85
CA GLU A 445 27.18 -9.67 65.72
C GLU A 445 26.80 -10.31 64.38
N GLU A 446 27.09 -11.59 64.18
CA GLU A 446 26.66 -12.36 63.01
C GLU A 446 25.14 -12.46 62.92
N LEU A 447 24.46 -12.77 64.02
CA LEU A 447 22.99 -12.77 64.11
C LEU A 447 22.41 -11.38 63.80
N CYS A 448 23.03 -10.31 64.32
CA CYS A 448 22.66 -8.93 63.96
C CYS A 448 22.89 -8.64 62.47
N SER A 449 23.95 -9.19 61.87
CA SER A 449 24.23 -9.01 60.43
C SER A 449 23.21 -9.73 59.55
N PHE A 450 22.85 -10.97 59.88
CA PHE A 450 21.82 -11.74 59.19
C PHE A 450 20.44 -11.10 59.36
N GLN A 451 20.13 -10.59 60.55
CA GLN A 451 18.89 -9.87 60.79
C GLN A 451 18.77 -8.64 59.88
N ARG A 452 19.83 -7.84 59.75
CA ARG A 452 19.87 -6.68 58.83
C ARG A 452 19.78 -7.10 57.36
N GLU A 453 20.45 -8.17 56.96
CA GLU A 453 20.40 -8.67 55.58
C GLU A 453 18.99 -9.17 55.23
N ILE A 454 18.34 -9.89 56.14
CA ILE A 454 16.95 -10.34 56.00
C ILE A 454 16.00 -9.15 55.92
N GLU A 455 16.20 -8.10 56.72
CA GLU A 455 15.39 -6.88 56.66
C GLU A 455 15.50 -6.19 55.30
N VAL A 456 16.72 -6.02 54.78
CA VAL A 456 16.94 -5.42 53.45
C VAL A 456 16.32 -6.29 52.35
N LEU A 457 16.49 -7.61 52.39
CA LEU A 457 15.90 -8.52 51.40
C LEU A 457 14.37 -8.52 51.47
N SER A 458 13.80 -8.46 52.67
CA SER A 458 12.35 -8.34 52.88
C SER A 458 11.81 -7.03 52.32
N GLU A 459 12.51 -5.91 52.56
CA GLU A 459 12.14 -4.61 52.01
C GLU A 459 12.21 -4.63 50.47
N GLN A 460 13.28 -5.16 49.90
CA GLN A 460 13.41 -5.32 48.44
C GLN A 460 12.33 -6.23 47.85
N TYR A 461 11.99 -7.33 48.51
CA TYR A 461 10.91 -8.20 48.07
C TYR A 461 9.55 -7.48 48.11
N SER A 462 9.27 -6.74 49.19
CA SER A 462 8.04 -5.97 49.34
C SER A 462 7.91 -4.88 48.28
N GLN A 463 9.01 -4.19 47.98
CA GLN A 463 9.09 -3.20 46.92
C GLN A 463 8.85 -3.84 45.56
N LYS A 464 9.39 -5.05 45.33
CA LYS A 464 9.16 -5.79 44.08
C LYS A 464 7.71 -6.21 43.91
N CYS A 465 7.03 -6.59 44.99
CA CYS A 465 5.59 -6.87 44.95
C CYS A 465 4.77 -5.62 44.58
N LEU A 466 5.12 -4.45 45.12
CA LEU A 466 4.46 -3.19 44.76
C LEU A 466 4.69 -2.80 43.30
N GLU A 467 5.92 -2.92 42.81
CA GLU A 467 6.23 -2.70 41.38
C GLU A 467 5.41 -3.63 40.48
N ASN A 468 5.30 -4.92 40.84
CA ASN A 468 4.53 -5.88 40.07
C ASN A 468 3.03 -5.54 40.08
N ALA A 469 2.49 -5.11 41.22
CA ALA A 469 1.10 -4.65 41.32
C ALA A 469 0.83 -3.43 40.42
N HIS A 470 1.73 -2.44 40.39
CA HIS A 470 1.62 -1.29 39.50
C HIS A 470 1.71 -1.69 38.01
N LEU A 471 2.63 -2.59 37.67
CA LEU A 471 2.75 -3.10 36.30
C LEU A 471 1.50 -3.87 35.86
N ALA A 472 0.91 -4.68 36.76
CA ALA A 472 -0.33 -5.39 36.49
C ALA A 472 -1.50 -4.42 36.27
N GLN A 473 -1.60 -3.35 37.07
CA GLN A 473 -2.61 -2.29 36.87
C GLN A 473 -2.41 -1.55 35.55
N ALA A 474 -1.17 -1.18 35.21
CA ALA A 474 -0.86 -0.53 33.94
C ALA A 474 -1.22 -1.41 32.74
N LEU A 475 -0.91 -2.71 32.82
CA LEU A 475 -1.27 -3.68 31.79
C LEU A 475 -2.79 -3.80 31.62
N GLU A 476 -3.56 -3.82 32.71
CA GLU A 476 -5.01 -3.90 32.62
C GLU A 476 -5.63 -2.60 32.08
N ALA A 477 -5.07 -1.43 32.43
CA ALA A 477 -5.48 -0.16 31.85
C ALA A 477 -5.23 -0.12 30.32
N GLU A 478 -4.07 -0.58 29.86
CA GLU A 478 -3.76 -0.70 28.42
C GLU A 478 -4.72 -1.67 27.71
N ARG A 479 -5.05 -2.80 28.33
CA ARG A 479 -6.05 -3.74 27.78
C ARG A 479 -7.44 -3.12 27.68
N GLN A 480 -7.85 -2.34 28.67
CA GLN A 480 -9.13 -1.63 28.64
C GLN A 480 -9.15 -0.56 27.54
N ALA A 481 -8.07 0.21 27.40
CA ALA A 481 -7.92 1.21 26.33
C ALA A 481 -7.95 0.56 24.94
N LEU A 482 -7.28 -0.59 24.77
CA LEU A 482 -7.32 -1.35 23.51
C LEU A 482 -8.74 -1.82 23.18
N ARG A 483 -9.46 -2.39 24.15
CA ARG A 483 -10.86 -2.81 23.96
C ARG A 483 -11.76 -1.63 23.61
N GLN A 484 -11.52 -0.45 24.19
CA GLN A 484 -12.23 0.77 23.84
C GLN A 484 -11.97 1.17 22.39
N CYS A 485 -10.70 1.24 21.99
CA CYS A 485 -10.31 1.57 20.62
C CYS A 485 -10.88 0.56 19.60
N GLN A 486 -10.90 -0.73 19.94
CA GLN A 486 -11.51 -1.76 19.09
C GLN A 486 -13.02 -1.54 18.90
N ARG A 487 -13.75 -1.17 19.96
CA ARG A 487 -15.19 -0.85 19.86
C ARG A 487 -15.44 0.37 18.99
N GLU A 488 -14.69 1.45 19.21
CA GLU A 488 -14.80 2.67 18.39
C GLU A 488 -14.50 2.37 16.92
N ASN A 489 -13.51 1.53 16.63
CA ASN A 489 -13.20 1.11 15.27
C ASN A 489 -14.35 0.31 14.64
N GLN A 490 -14.97 -0.61 15.40
CA GLN A 490 -16.14 -1.36 14.94
C GLN A 490 -17.34 -0.43 14.68
N GLU A 491 -17.60 0.54 15.55
CA GLU A 491 -18.66 1.53 15.39
C GLU A 491 -18.43 2.42 14.17
N LEU A 492 -17.20 2.89 13.96
CA LEU A 492 -16.81 3.66 12.77
C LEU A 492 -16.97 2.83 11.50
N ASN A 493 -16.58 1.56 11.51
CA ASN A 493 -16.75 0.67 10.36
C ASN A 493 -18.24 0.43 10.06
N ALA A 494 -19.06 0.18 11.08
CA ALA A 494 -20.51 0.05 10.93
C ALA A 494 -21.12 1.34 10.37
N HIS A 495 -20.68 2.51 10.85
CA HIS A 495 -21.13 3.79 10.31
C HIS A 495 -20.71 4.00 8.85
N ASN A 496 -19.48 3.60 8.49
CA ASN A 496 -19.00 3.68 7.11
C ASN A 496 -19.80 2.75 6.18
N GLN A 497 -20.10 1.53 6.62
CA GLN A 497 -20.98 0.61 5.90
C GLN A 497 -22.38 1.18 5.71
N GLU A 498 -22.96 1.79 6.74
CA GLU A 498 -24.26 2.47 6.64
C GLU A 498 -24.23 3.63 5.63
N LEU A 499 -23.18 4.45 5.66
CA LEU A 499 -22.98 5.52 4.67
C LEU A 499 -22.83 4.98 3.25
N ASN A 500 -22.06 3.91 3.06
CA ASN A 500 -21.92 3.25 1.76
C ASN A 500 -23.24 2.66 1.27
N ASN A 501 -24.03 2.05 2.16
CA ASN A 501 -25.35 1.52 1.82
C ASN A 501 -26.31 2.65 1.41
N ARG A 502 -26.30 3.78 2.12
CA ARG A 502 -27.08 4.97 1.75
C ARG A 502 -26.64 5.53 0.41
N LEU A 503 -25.33 5.62 0.18
CA LEU A 503 -24.79 6.07 -1.11
C LEU A 503 -25.20 5.12 -2.23
N ALA A 504 -25.13 3.80 -2.02
CA ALA A 504 -25.56 2.79 -2.98
C ALA A 504 -27.07 2.88 -3.26
N ALA A 505 -27.88 3.12 -2.23
CA ALA A 505 -29.32 3.34 -2.37
C ALA A 505 -29.62 4.60 -3.20
N GLU A 506 -28.91 5.72 -2.95
CA GLU A 506 -29.10 6.95 -3.71
C GLU A 506 -28.63 6.81 -5.16
N ILE A 507 -27.52 6.10 -5.41
CA ILE A 507 -27.07 5.75 -6.77
C ILE A 507 -28.14 4.90 -7.48
N THR A 508 -28.72 3.92 -6.79
CA THR A 508 -29.77 3.06 -7.36
C THR A 508 -31.03 3.86 -7.66
N LYS A 509 -31.43 4.78 -6.78
CA LYS A 509 -32.55 5.69 -6.98
C LYS A 509 -32.32 6.66 -8.14
N MET A 510 -31.13 7.24 -8.28
CA MET A 510 -30.79 8.07 -9.45
C MET A 510 -30.82 7.25 -10.74
N ARG A 511 -30.41 5.97 -10.71
CA ARG A 511 -30.51 5.05 -11.85
C ARG A 511 -31.95 4.66 -12.19
N SER A 512 -32.85 4.55 -11.21
CA SER A 512 -34.26 4.26 -11.46
C SER A 512 -35.01 5.50 -11.98
N MET A 513 -34.72 6.69 -11.44
CA MET A 513 -35.29 7.95 -11.94
C MET A 513 -34.85 8.29 -13.37
N THR A 514 -33.68 7.79 -13.81
CA THR A 514 -33.24 7.92 -15.21
C THR A 514 -33.81 6.84 -16.13
N SER A 515 -34.42 5.79 -15.58
CA SER A 515 -35.13 4.74 -16.32
C SER A 515 -36.63 4.99 -16.42
N GLU A 516 -37.21 5.75 -15.48
CA GLU A 516 -38.60 6.22 -15.49
C GLU A 516 -38.65 7.69 -15.95
N ASP A 517 -38.30 7.96 -17.22
CA ASP A 517 -38.63 9.24 -17.82
C ASP A 517 -39.21 9.02 -19.23
N GLY A 518 -40.49 8.69 -19.22
CA GLY A 518 -41.36 8.56 -20.37
C GLY A 518 -42.66 9.33 -20.12
N VAL A 519 -42.61 10.64 -20.32
CA VAL A 519 -43.72 11.56 -20.65
C VAL A 519 -44.84 11.70 -19.60
N GLY A 520 -44.82 12.83 -18.88
CA GLY A 520 -46.02 13.44 -18.26
C GLY A 520 -45.68 14.38 -17.09
N ASP A 521 -46.03 15.67 -17.21
CA ASP A 521 -45.95 16.74 -16.18
C ASP A 521 -44.60 17.42 -15.90
N THR A 522 -43.90 17.83 -16.96
CA THR A 522 -42.60 18.53 -16.88
C THR A 522 -42.63 19.92 -16.19
N ASN A 523 -43.78 20.57 -15.98
CA ASN A 523 -43.80 21.90 -15.36
C ASN A 523 -43.97 21.91 -13.83
N THR A 524 -44.58 20.88 -13.22
CA THR A 524 -44.72 20.79 -11.75
C THR A 524 -43.55 20.02 -11.14
N ILE A 525 -42.97 19.07 -11.89
CA ILE A 525 -41.82 18.26 -11.48
C ILE A 525 -40.55 19.13 -11.37
N GLN A 526 -40.32 20.06 -12.31
CA GLN A 526 -39.17 20.98 -12.27
C GLN A 526 -39.12 21.86 -11.01
N GLY A 527 -40.27 22.33 -10.51
CA GLY A 527 -40.32 23.16 -9.30
C GLY A 527 -39.97 22.39 -8.02
N LYS A 528 -40.36 21.12 -7.96
CA LYS A 528 -40.03 20.23 -6.84
C LYS A 528 -38.54 19.86 -6.85
N GLU A 529 -37.98 19.57 -8.01
CA GLU A 529 -36.54 19.34 -8.20
C GLU A 529 -35.71 20.59 -7.86
N LEU A 530 -36.18 21.79 -8.23
CA LEU A 530 -35.54 23.06 -7.87
C LEU A 530 -35.50 23.27 -6.36
N TYR A 531 -36.60 22.97 -5.67
CA TYR A 531 -36.67 23.07 -4.21
C TYR A 531 -35.78 22.04 -3.51
N GLU A 532 -35.75 20.80 -4.01
CA GLU A 532 -34.85 19.75 -3.50
C GLU A 532 -33.37 20.12 -3.68
N LEU A 533 -33.00 20.70 -4.82
CA LEU A 533 -31.65 21.23 -5.07
C LEU A 533 -31.32 22.43 -4.17
N GLU A 534 -32.28 23.31 -3.89
CA GLU A 534 -32.08 24.45 -2.99
C GLU A 534 -31.85 24.00 -1.54
N VAL A 535 -32.61 23.00 -1.08
CA VAL A 535 -32.39 22.39 0.25
C VAL A 535 -31.02 21.72 0.30
N MET A 536 -30.64 20.98 -0.73
CA MET A 536 -29.32 20.35 -0.81
C MET A 536 -28.19 21.38 -0.81
N LEU A 537 -28.35 22.49 -1.54
CA LEU A 537 -27.40 23.60 -1.54
C LEU A 537 -27.24 24.17 -0.14
N ARG A 538 -28.33 24.43 0.59
CA ARG A 538 -28.28 24.94 1.97
C ARG A 538 -27.59 23.96 2.93
N VAL A 539 -27.85 22.66 2.78
CA VAL A 539 -27.14 21.62 3.55
C VAL A 539 -25.65 21.64 3.23
N LYS A 540 -25.27 21.72 1.95
CA LYS A 540 -23.86 21.80 1.54
C LYS A 540 -23.18 23.09 1.99
N GLU A 541 -23.88 24.21 1.97
CA GLU A 541 -23.39 25.48 2.53
C GLU A 541 -23.17 25.38 4.04
N SER A 542 -24.07 24.71 4.77
CA SER A 542 -23.92 24.46 6.21
C SER A 542 -22.76 23.50 6.52
N GLU A 543 -22.55 22.47 5.70
CA GLU A 543 -21.42 21.54 5.81
C GLU A 543 -20.09 22.27 5.58
N VAL A 544 -20.03 23.15 4.58
CA VAL A 544 -18.86 24.01 4.33
C VAL A 544 -18.60 24.96 5.50
N GLN A 545 -19.64 25.51 6.12
CA GLN A 545 -19.50 26.35 7.30
C GLN A 545 -18.98 25.56 8.51
N TYR A 546 -19.49 24.34 8.72
CA TYR A 546 -19.02 23.45 9.78
C TYR A 546 -17.55 23.08 9.58
N LEU A 547 -17.16 22.66 8.37
CA LEU A 547 -15.78 22.34 8.04
C LEU A 547 -14.86 23.56 8.22
N LYS A 548 -15.32 24.77 7.91
CA LYS A 548 -14.57 26.01 8.19
C LYS A 548 -14.38 26.24 9.68
N GLN A 549 -15.40 25.97 10.50
CA GLN A 549 -15.29 26.08 11.96
C GLN A 549 -14.33 25.03 12.52
N GLU A 550 -14.41 23.80 12.04
CA GLU A 550 -13.52 22.70 12.44
C GLU A 550 -12.06 23.00 12.09
N ILE A 551 -11.79 23.50 10.88
CA ILE A 551 -10.45 23.93 10.48
C ILE A 551 -9.91 25.02 11.42
N ASN A 552 -10.75 25.97 11.84
CA ASN A 552 -10.34 27.02 12.77
C ASN A 552 -10.07 26.44 14.17
N SER A 553 -10.91 25.53 14.67
CA SER A 553 -10.71 24.85 15.96
C SER A 553 -9.40 24.07 15.98
N LEU A 554 -9.17 23.23 14.96
CA LEU A 554 -7.93 22.46 14.82
C LEU A 554 -6.70 23.35 14.71
N LYS A 555 -6.82 24.53 14.09
CA LYS A 555 -5.75 25.52 14.01
C LYS A 555 -5.41 26.11 15.38
N ASP A 556 -6.42 26.38 16.22
CA ASP A 556 -6.22 26.90 17.57
C ASP A 556 -5.63 25.83 18.50
N GLU A 557 -6.09 24.59 18.40
CA GLU A 557 -5.51 23.43 19.11
C GLU A 557 -4.05 23.19 18.70
N LEU A 558 -3.74 23.24 17.41
CA LEU A 558 -2.37 23.11 16.92
C LEU A 558 -1.47 24.21 17.49
N GLN A 559 -1.95 25.46 17.57
CA GLN A 559 -1.21 26.54 18.20
C GLN A 559 -1.04 26.32 19.71
N ALA A 560 -2.05 25.82 20.41
CA ALA A 560 -1.94 25.47 21.83
C ALA A 560 -0.87 24.39 22.06
N ALA A 561 -0.94 23.30 21.30
CA ALA A 561 0.05 22.21 21.35
C ALA A 561 1.47 22.70 21.03
N GLN A 562 1.62 23.65 20.10
CA GLN A 562 2.92 24.27 19.81
C GLN A 562 3.46 25.10 21.00
N ARG A 563 2.60 25.81 21.74
CA ARG A 563 2.99 26.53 22.95
C ARG A 563 3.39 25.56 24.06
N ASP A 564 2.64 24.49 24.25
CA ASP A 564 2.94 23.46 25.25
C ASP A 564 4.26 22.73 24.95
N LYS A 565 4.49 22.38 23.68
CA LYS A 565 5.78 21.83 23.23
C LYS A 565 6.93 22.78 23.55
N LYS A 566 6.77 24.08 23.30
CA LYS A 566 7.80 25.07 23.61
C LYS A 566 8.06 25.14 25.11
N TYR A 567 7.01 25.20 25.91
CA TYR A 567 7.10 25.21 27.38
C TYR A 567 7.79 23.96 27.92
N ALA A 568 7.43 22.77 27.44
CA ALA A 568 8.07 21.52 27.84
C ALA A 568 9.55 21.47 27.43
N THR A 569 9.88 21.99 26.25
CA THR A 569 11.26 22.08 25.77
C THR A 569 12.10 23.00 26.64
N ASP A 570 11.57 24.16 27.01
CA ASP A 570 12.28 25.12 27.87
C ASP A 570 12.43 24.57 29.29
N LYS A 571 11.40 23.92 29.84
CA LYS A 571 11.49 23.22 31.14
C LYS A 571 12.52 22.09 31.13
N TYR A 572 12.62 21.33 30.04
CA TYR A 572 13.65 20.30 29.89
C TYR A 572 15.06 20.90 29.89
N LYS A 573 15.27 22.03 29.20
CA LYS A 573 16.55 22.74 29.23
C LYS A 573 16.90 23.21 30.64
N ASP A 574 15.94 23.78 31.36
CA ASP A 574 16.16 24.25 32.74
C ASP A 574 16.60 23.09 33.65
N ILE A 575 15.88 21.96 33.61
CA ILE A 575 16.24 20.75 34.38
C ILE A 575 17.63 20.25 33.99
N TYR A 576 17.95 20.24 32.69
CA TYR A 576 19.27 19.83 32.22
C TYR A 576 20.38 20.75 32.74
N THR A 577 20.15 22.06 32.76
CA THR A 577 21.11 23.02 33.33
C THR A 577 21.29 22.83 34.84
N GLU A 578 20.22 22.62 35.59
CA GLU A 578 20.27 22.33 37.03
C GLU A 578 21.04 21.04 37.31
N LEU A 579 20.77 19.96 36.56
CA LEU A 579 21.50 18.70 36.68
C LEU A 579 22.99 18.86 36.35
N SER A 580 23.32 19.68 35.34
CA SER A 580 24.71 19.99 35.00
C SER A 580 25.43 20.73 36.13
N ILE A 581 24.76 21.68 36.78
CA ILE A 581 25.28 22.41 37.95
C ILE A 581 25.49 21.47 39.13
N VAL A 582 24.50 20.63 39.45
CA VAL A 582 24.58 19.64 40.55
C VAL A 582 25.72 18.65 40.30
N LYS A 583 25.86 18.15 39.07
CA LYS A 583 26.96 17.26 38.69
C LYS A 583 28.31 17.93 38.88
N ALA A 584 28.49 19.16 38.37
CA ALA A 584 29.75 19.90 38.53
C ALA A 584 30.07 20.19 40.01
N LYS A 585 29.03 20.37 40.86
CA LYS A 585 29.20 20.52 42.31
C LYS A 585 29.66 19.21 42.95
N ALA A 586 28.99 18.09 42.64
CA ALA A 586 29.36 16.78 43.16
C ALA A 586 30.78 16.37 42.75
N GLU A 587 31.20 16.66 41.52
CA GLU A 587 32.56 16.42 41.04
C GLU A 587 33.61 17.22 41.82
N ARG A 588 33.32 18.50 42.11
CA ARG A 588 34.19 19.33 42.97
C ARG A 588 34.26 18.81 44.41
N ASP A 589 33.13 18.41 44.98
CA ASP A 589 33.07 17.88 46.34
C ASP A 589 33.81 16.53 46.45
N LEU A 590 33.70 15.67 45.43
CA LEU A 590 34.49 14.44 45.31
C LEU A 590 35.99 14.74 45.19
N GLY A 591 36.39 15.73 44.40
CA GLY A 591 37.78 16.17 44.31
C GLY A 591 38.32 16.60 45.68
N ARG A 592 37.59 17.46 46.39
CA ARG A 592 37.96 17.91 47.74
C ARG A 592 38.09 16.74 48.73
N LEU A 593 37.18 15.77 48.68
CA LEU A 593 37.25 14.59 49.55
C LEU A 593 38.45 13.70 49.22
N ARG A 594 38.82 13.55 47.94
CA ARG A 594 40.05 12.85 47.54
C ARG A 594 41.29 13.57 48.06
N ASP A 595 41.35 14.89 47.94
CA ASP A 595 42.48 15.69 48.44
C ASP A 595 42.60 15.57 49.97
N GLN A 596 41.47 15.60 50.70
CA GLN A 596 41.44 15.39 52.15
C GLN A 596 41.91 13.99 52.54
N LEU A 597 41.51 12.97 51.79
CA LEU A 597 41.96 11.59 51.99
C LEU A 597 43.48 11.47 51.75
N GLN A 598 43.98 12.12 50.71
CA GLN A 598 45.41 12.12 50.40
C GLN A 598 46.23 12.82 51.49
N LEU A 599 45.78 13.99 51.96
CA LEU A 599 46.39 14.68 53.10
C LEU A 599 46.34 13.85 54.39
N ALA A 600 45.26 13.10 54.64
CA ALA A 600 45.16 12.20 55.79
C ALA A 600 46.15 11.02 55.70
N HIS A 601 46.32 10.43 54.51
CA HIS A 601 47.35 9.41 54.28
C HIS A 601 48.77 9.96 54.48
N GLU A 602 49.06 11.15 53.96
CA GLU A 602 50.35 11.83 54.15
C GLU A 602 50.62 12.14 55.63
N ALA A 603 49.61 12.56 56.39
CA ALA A 603 49.72 12.85 57.82
C ALA A 603 49.91 11.60 58.70
N LEU A 604 49.42 10.44 58.26
CA LEU A 604 49.61 9.15 58.92
C LEU A 604 51.00 8.53 58.65
N GLY A 605 51.83 9.17 57.81
CA GLY A 605 53.19 8.74 57.52
C GLY A 605 53.28 7.44 56.73
N GLU A 606 52.17 7.00 56.11
CA GLU A 606 52.20 5.89 55.16
C GLU A 606 52.68 6.40 53.80
N PRO A 607 53.57 5.66 53.11
CA PRO A 607 54.11 6.12 51.84
C PRO A 607 52.98 6.24 50.81
N SER A 608 53.05 7.30 50.00
CA SER A 608 52.18 7.51 48.85
C SER A 608 52.11 6.25 47.98
N LEU A 609 50.91 5.92 47.49
CA LEU A 609 50.59 4.72 46.72
C LEU A 609 51.43 4.52 45.44
N GLU A 610 52.25 5.49 45.04
CA GLU A 610 53.16 5.38 43.89
C GLU A 610 54.46 4.63 44.18
N GLN A 611 54.78 4.29 45.44
CA GLN A 611 56.06 3.64 45.80
C GLN A 611 55.97 2.16 46.21
N VAL A 612 54.82 1.51 46.07
CA VAL A 612 54.63 0.08 46.42
C VAL A 612 54.82 -0.87 45.21
N ASP A 613 55.09 -0.36 44.01
CA ASP A 613 55.20 -1.22 42.81
C ASP A 613 56.61 -1.76 42.51
N ARG A 614 57.61 -1.57 43.40
CA ARG A 614 58.99 -2.06 43.14
C ARG A 614 59.72 -2.79 44.26
N GLY A 615 59.09 -3.09 45.40
CA GLY A 615 59.85 -3.63 46.54
C GLY A 615 59.10 -4.64 47.40
N GLY A 616 59.01 -5.88 46.93
CA GLY A 616 59.05 -7.07 47.78
C GLY A 616 57.84 -7.37 48.68
N GLY A 617 57.04 -8.35 48.23
CA GLY A 617 56.38 -9.33 49.10
C GLY A 617 55.02 -8.94 49.65
N TYR A 618 53.95 -9.45 49.05
CA TYR A 618 53.08 -10.44 49.69
C TYR A 618 52.27 -11.18 48.60
N ASP A 619 52.40 -12.49 48.63
CA ASP A 619 51.78 -13.45 47.73
C ASP A 619 50.28 -13.58 48.04
N ILE A 620 49.43 -12.90 47.25
CA ILE A 620 47.96 -13.09 47.24
C ILE A 620 47.50 -13.59 45.86
N MET A 621 48.40 -14.13 45.03
CA MET A 621 48.03 -14.67 43.71
C MET A 621 47.74 -16.17 43.70
N LYS A 622 47.19 -16.73 44.79
CA LYS A 622 46.59 -18.08 44.78
C LYS A 622 45.14 -18.19 45.25
N SER A 623 44.43 -17.09 45.39
CA SER A 623 42.96 -17.11 45.49
C SER A 623 42.36 -16.64 44.16
N LYS A 624 42.07 -17.62 43.29
CA LYS A 624 41.24 -17.42 42.10
C LYS A 624 39.82 -17.05 42.54
N SER A 625 39.50 -15.77 42.61
CA SER A 625 38.13 -15.28 42.50
C SER A 625 38.14 -13.89 41.87
N ASN A 626 37.84 -13.85 40.57
CA ASN A 626 37.48 -12.60 39.89
C ASN A 626 36.27 -11.98 40.63
N PRO A 627 36.24 -10.65 40.86
CA PRO A 627 35.05 -10.03 41.41
C PRO A 627 33.93 -10.10 40.36
N ASP A 628 32.97 -10.99 40.58
CA ASP A 628 31.85 -11.29 39.66
C ASP A 628 30.93 -10.10 39.40
N ILE A 629 31.03 -9.02 40.17
CA ILE A 629 30.18 -7.83 40.08
C ILE A 629 30.35 -7.11 38.74
N LEU A 630 31.58 -6.98 38.22
CA LEU A 630 31.82 -6.29 36.93
C LEU A 630 31.40 -7.16 35.73
N LYS A 631 31.49 -8.49 35.86
CA LYS A 631 30.99 -9.43 34.85
C LYS A 631 29.46 -9.51 34.87
N MET A 632 28.81 -9.46 36.03
CA MET A 632 27.35 -9.42 36.13
C MET A 632 26.79 -8.10 35.62
N ALA A 633 27.42 -6.95 35.90
CA ALA A 633 27.01 -5.66 35.35
C ALA A 633 27.17 -5.60 33.82
N ALA A 634 28.28 -6.11 33.29
CA ALA A 634 28.49 -6.20 31.84
C ALA A 634 27.57 -7.25 31.17
N ALA A 635 27.24 -8.34 31.86
CA ALA A 635 26.29 -9.34 31.38
C ALA A 635 24.82 -8.88 31.49
N ALA A 636 24.48 -8.06 32.48
CA ALA A 636 23.18 -7.42 32.62
C ALA A 636 22.97 -6.31 31.58
N ALA A 637 23.99 -5.52 31.28
CA ALA A 637 23.98 -4.55 30.19
C ALA A 637 23.90 -5.24 28.81
N LYS A 638 24.66 -6.32 28.60
CA LYS A 638 24.55 -7.13 27.37
C LYS A 638 23.23 -7.90 27.28
N ARG A 639 22.61 -8.27 28.41
CA ARG A 639 21.25 -8.83 28.45
C ARG A 639 20.21 -7.76 28.16
N SER A 640 20.31 -6.54 28.69
CA SER A 640 19.32 -5.48 28.39
C SER A 640 19.39 -5.00 26.94
N GLU A 641 20.60 -4.90 26.35
CA GLU A 641 20.76 -4.64 24.92
C GLU A 641 20.26 -5.79 24.05
N ARG A 642 20.47 -7.04 24.46
CA ARG A 642 19.87 -8.21 23.78
C ARG A 642 18.35 -8.21 23.93
N THR A 643 17.77 -7.96 25.11
CA THR A 643 16.31 -7.92 25.30
C THR A 643 15.66 -6.77 24.51
N MET A 644 16.37 -5.66 24.28
CA MET A 644 15.91 -4.57 23.39
C MET A 644 16.02 -4.93 21.91
N ARG A 645 17.01 -5.74 21.50
CA ARG A 645 17.15 -6.27 20.12
C ARG A 645 16.35 -7.56 19.85
N SER A 646 15.96 -8.29 20.88
CA SER A 646 15.25 -9.58 20.82
C SER A 646 13.74 -9.43 20.84
N LYS A 647 13.20 -8.22 20.68
CA LYS A 647 11.81 -8.05 20.24
C LYS A 647 11.72 -8.52 18.78
N SER A 648 11.76 -9.83 18.63
CA SER A 648 11.46 -10.52 17.39
C SER A 648 10.09 -10.07 16.93
N LEU A 649 9.97 -9.70 15.66
CA LEU A 649 8.74 -9.36 14.95
C LEU A 649 7.62 -10.43 15.04
N LYS A 650 7.84 -11.53 15.78
CA LYS A 650 6.89 -12.60 16.05
C LYS A 650 6.02 -12.42 17.30
N GLU A 651 6.38 -11.55 18.24
CA GLU A 651 5.66 -11.45 19.53
C GLU A 651 4.54 -10.38 19.55
N GLY A 652 4.41 -9.57 18.50
CA GLY A 652 3.40 -8.51 18.40
C GLY A 652 2.18 -8.82 17.54
N LEU A 653 2.04 -10.04 17.01
CA LEU A 653 1.02 -10.38 16.02
C LEU A 653 -0.05 -11.31 16.63
N THR A 654 -1.32 -10.95 16.40
CA THR A 654 -2.46 -11.82 16.77
C THR A 654 -2.40 -13.15 15.99
N PRO A 655 -3.06 -14.23 16.44
CA PRO A 655 -3.10 -15.50 15.72
C PRO A 655 -3.55 -15.35 14.26
N GLU A 656 -4.48 -14.43 13.96
CA GLU A 656 -4.93 -14.14 12.59
C GLU A 656 -3.83 -13.48 11.73
N GLN A 657 -3.04 -12.57 12.32
CA GLN A 657 -1.93 -11.92 11.62
C GLN A 657 -0.74 -12.88 11.39
N ARG A 658 -0.64 -13.94 12.20
CA ARG A 658 0.31 -15.04 12.00
C ARG A 658 -0.13 -16.00 10.91
N LEU A 659 -1.43 -16.26 10.73
CA LEU A 659 -1.94 -17.02 9.57
C LEU A 659 -1.67 -16.26 8.27
N HIS A 660 -1.89 -14.95 8.24
CA HIS A 660 -1.67 -14.13 7.04
C HIS A 660 -0.20 -14.02 6.59
N LEU A 661 0.77 -14.31 7.48
CA LEU A 661 2.20 -14.40 7.16
C LEU A 661 2.60 -15.77 6.56
N PHE A 662 1.73 -16.78 6.68
CA PHE A 662 1.94 -18.12 6.13
C PHE A 662 0.92 -18.51 5.04
N GLU A 663 -0.10 -17.67 4.77
CA GLU A 663 -1.15 -17.93 3.77
C GLU A 663 -0.89 -17.37 2.36
N ASN A 664 0.26 -16.74 2.09
CA ASN A 664 0.68 -16.46 0.70
C ASN A 664 1.57 -17.58 0.14
N LYS A 665 1.19 -18.83 0.40
CA LYS A 665 1.57 -19.96 -0.47
C LYS A 665 0.33 -20.36 -1.25
N ASP A 666 0.06 -19.60 -2.30
CA ASP A 666 -0.79 -20.08 -3.39
C ASP A 666 -0.09 -21.30 -4.01
N THR A 667 -0.55 -22.46 -3.57
CA THR A 667 -0.59 -23.68 -4.35
C THR A 667 -1.42 -23.41 -5.60
N LYS A 668 -0.74 -23.17 -6.73
CA LYS A 668 -1.32 -23.39 -8.05
C LYS A 668 -0.68 -24.63 -8.68
N GLU A 669 -1.34 -25.74 -8.46
CA GLU A 669 -1.52 -26.85 -9.41
C GLU A 669 -3.01 -27.23 -9.25
N PHE A 670 -3.89 -27.28 -10.26
CA PHE A 670 -3.79 -27.46 -11.71
C PHE A 670 -4.70 -26.48 -12.46
#